data_AF-A0A928NTV0-F1
#
_entry.id   AF-A0A928NTV0-F1
#
_cell.length_a   1.000
_cell.length_b   1.000
_cell.length_c   1.000
_cell.angle_alpha   90.00
_cell.angle_beta   90.00
_cell.angle_gamma   90.00
#
_symmetry.space_group_name_H-M   'P 1'
#
loop_
_entity.id
_entity.type
_entity.pdbx_description
1 polymer ?
#
loop_
_entity_poly.entity_id
_entity_poly.type
_entity_poly.pdbx_seq_one_letter_code
_entity_poly.pdbx_strand_id
1 'polypeptide(L)'
;MKKTIVLIITLTIITSLFTILPSFALDETIFNFDDKVSFEKDKDYIIGGAGYTGKIGLTSEKDHTTGSGKSVKMSDRSANTHRIKILNAIPTSFLNETVKVSIYVMADVDTKLSVGAFSDVNTKYAYSPHAITFKDVKKDEWTLIEFEFVYQDEIVTQIGISQDKEAMQSPLAKNIYIDDLVVKCNSVNGDDTKTENIVDFENITSPKDEKIEGGGGAGDSNFVIIDDTQNNKILSFAARKYPYERIKFLNVFDNISQKKDTKYDISMMVKIPDNSVVEAGQFKIGVVTFLGSAGNGKEYYYNDNYTYTVRKDNWTKVKLAYTSNGEKVYGITLEQVKINDDTPFEEYVVTDVLIDNVTVKVSNENIPTQPKLSDNELKKLANAGISVYINDNRLSFIGDAKPQIIDSRTLVPMRKIFESLGAYINWDDTTKTVTAKKSNKEIKLTIGSDTAYIDGITATLDVAPQIIDSRTMVPVRFIAEALGCEVNWDGEKQYVIIKDTTFKNEINIYKDDLKQEIYGFGAAANHNAWYLMNSSESIKQKALKALYDVSEGIGLNIVRLEINPFTPNDKSTFNPEMQWTINPEKDVWDLNADVHQIWYMNEALKIDPNLSVFAVPWSAPSWMKTNKSVVGKTELPNELSYENYNDYATYLATWVKHYKDTLGFDVKWISIQNEPNGNPAYASTNYNFRKLLDVIKIVMQKFKEEGIETTIGGPECSRTFVSYEYLNGWEIIDNEFVKNELPLIISHSYGYTDTSLDEFNLGRFNIPLLHTESCYGADVKREYSNETLLRYSNEIMNHLNHNYSAWCYWYGVRKTDNLGNQNAEALIDYSDKTGEMVFAREYYALGQFSKFIRPGYKRVTSYSLNPDIKVTSAINPENGKIVTVIINNGKEDITIDITGLSASSASLYRSGEGEDIAKLDDIAIS
;
A
#
# COMPACT_ATOMS: atom_id res chain seq x y z
N MET A 1 32.75 -58.94 -73.77
CA MET A 1 33.77 -58.01 -73.22
C MET A 1 33.24 -57.41 -71.93
N LYS A 2 33.64 -58.04 -70.80
CA LYS A 2 34.23 -57.42 -69.58
C LYS A 2 33.20 -56.64 -68.74
N LYS A 3 32.27 -57.34 -68.06
CA LYS A 3 32.34 -57.99 -66.71
C LYS A 3 32.12 -56.94 -65.59
N THR A 4 31.23 -57.04 -64.59
CA THR A 4 30.27 -58.06 -64.10
C THR A 4 29.48 -57.42 -62.92
N ILE A 5 28.14 -57.34 -63.00
CA ILE A 5 27.11 -57.78 -62.02
C ILE A 5 27.17 -57.36 -60.51
N VAL A 6 26.08 -56.65 -60.07
CA VAL A 6 25.12 -56.97 -58.96
C VAL A 6 25.40 -56.59 -57.48
N LEU A 7 24.56 -55.64 -56.96
CA LEU A 7 23.57 -55.78 -55.84
C LEU A 7 24.00 -55.72 -54.33
N ILE A 8 23.28 -54.84 -53.60
CA ILE A 8 22.72 -54.92 -52.20
C ILE A 8 23.56 -54.56 -50.93
N ILE A 9 23.00 -53.59 -50.16
CA ILE A 9 22.82 -53.45 -48.69
C ILE A 9 24.01 -53.06 -47.74
N THR A 10 23.94 -51.79 -47.31
CA THR A 10 23.90 -51.21 -45.93
C THR A 10 25.14 -51.08 -45.00
N LEU A 11 25.24 -49.83 -44.48
CA LEU A 11 25.55 -49.35 -43.12
C LEU A 11 26.99 -48.88 -42.74
N THR A 12 27.11 -47.55 -42.59
CA THR A 12 27.73 -46.74 -41.51
C THR A 12 29.25 -46.64 -41.23
N ILE A 13 29.63 -45.36 -40.97
CA ILE A 13 30.36 -44.80 -39.81
C ILE A 13 31.84 -44.37 -39.99
N ILE A 14 32.05 -43.07 -39.69
CA ILE A 14 33.24 -42.36 -39.16
C ILE A 14 34.46 -42.16 -40.08
N THR A 15 34.71 -40.92 -40.52
CA THR A 15 35.85 -40.03 -40.15
C THR A 15 36.07 -38.93 -41.21
N SER A 16 35.89 -37.66 -40.84
CA SER A 16 36.62 -36.51 -41.41
C SER A 16 36.67 -35.42 -40.34
N LEU A 17 37.86 -35.20 -39.77
CA LEU A 17 38.15 -34.26 -38.69
C LEU A 17 38.86 -33.02 -39.28
N PHE A 18 38.42 -31.82 -38.86
CA PHE A 18 39.03 -30.47 -39.05
C PHE A 18 39.13 -29.94 -40.49
N THR A 19 38.54 -28.81 -40.90
CA THR A 19 38.31 -27.51 -40.25
C THR A 19 37.14 -26.80 -40.92
N ILE A 20 36.17 -26.32 -40.14
CA ILE A 20 35.38 -25.07 -40.26
C ILE A 20 34.59 -25.03 -38.94
N LEU A 21 35.09 -24.27 -37.98
CA LEU A 21 34.35 -23.90 -36.77
C LEU A 21 33.29 -22.87 -37.18
N PRO A 22 32.02 -22.99 -36.76
CA PRO A 22 31.14 -21.84 -36.70
C PRO A 22 31.73 -20.86 -35.67
N SER A 23 31.78 -19.58 -36.02
CA SER A 23 32.21 -18.50 -35.13
C SER A 23 31.36 -18.49 -33.85
N PHE A 24 32.01 -18.64 -32.70
CA PHE A 24 31.41 -18.34 -31.41
C PHE A 24 31.07 -16.85 -31.37
N ALA A 25 29.79 -16.49 -31.24
CA ALA A 25 29.42 -15.12 -30.88
C ALA A 25 29.73 -14.96 -29.38
N LEU A 26 30.72 -14.12 -29.07
CA LEU A 26 30.96 -13.67 -27.71
C LEU A 26 29.86 -12.66 -27.35
N ASP A 27 29.28 -12.77 -26.15
CA ASP A 27 28.34 -11.78 -25.59
C ASP A 27 29.11 -10.53 -25.14
N GLU A 28 29.62 -9.79 -26.13
CA GLU A 28 30.42 -8.59 -25.94
C GLU A 28 30.02 -7.49 -26.92
N THR A 29 29.94 -6.26 -26.43
CA THR A 29 29.88 -5.05 -27.24
C THR A 29 31.26 -4.41 -27.25
N ILE A 30 31.86 -4.31 -28.42
CA ILE A 30 33.16 -3.66 -28.62
C ILE A 30 32.95 -2.38 -29.41
N PHE A 31 33.32 -1.25 -28.81
CA PHE A 31 33.42 0.03 -29.48
C PHE A 31 34.86 0.21 -29.98
N ASN A 32 35.15 -0.40 -31.13
CA ASN A 32 36.38 -0.12 -31.86
C ASN A 32 36.22 1.22 -32.60
N PHE A 33 37.04 2.22 -32.26
CA PHE A 33 36.98 3.54 -32.88
C PHE A 33 37.76 3.64 -34.20
N ASP A 34 38.69 2.70 -34.46
CA ASP A 34 39.48 2.64 -35.69
C ASP A 34 38.62 2.56 -36.96
N ASP A 35 37.61 1.68 -36.89
CA ASP A 35 36.72 1.35 -37.99
C ASP A 35 35.55 2.34 -38.15
N LYS A 36 35.40 3.30 -37.22
CA LYS A 36 34.32 4.29 -37.28
C LYS A 36 34.63 5.37 -38.31
N VAL A 37 33.64 5.66 -39.15
CA VAL A 37 33.69 6.77 -40.12
C VAL A 37 33.32 8.09 -39.46
N SER A 38 32.42 8.06 -38.49
CA SER A 38 31.91 9.23 -37.76
C SER A 38 31.61 8.86 -36.30
N PHE A 39 31.63 9.87 -35.42
CA PHE A 39 31.22 9.76 -34.03
C PHE A 39 30.46 11.04 -33.67
N GLU A 40 29.13 10.95 -33.67
CA GLU A 40 28.20 12.08 -33.76
C GLU A 40 27.43 12.32 -32.46
N LYS A 41 27.25 13.59 -32.12
CA LYS A 41 26.47 14.02 -30.95
C LYS A 41 25.00 13.60 -31.10
N ASP A 42 24.40 13.17 -30.00
CA ASP A 42 23.01 12.71 -29.86
C ASP A 42 22.71 11.40 -30.63
N LYS A 43 23.74 10.77 -31.21
CA LYS A 43 23.67 9.48 -31.89
C LYS A 43 24.63 8.46 -31.30
N ASP A 44 25.90 8.81 -31.21
CA ASP A 44 26.95 7.95 -30.64
C ASP A 44 27.31 8.38 -29.21
N TYR A 45 27.16 9.68 -28.89
CA TYR A 45 27.40 10.21 -27.55
C TYR A 45 26.52 11.41 -27.23
N ILE A 46 26.39 11.73 -25.94
CA ILE A 46 25.88 13.01 -25.46
C ILE A 46 26.91 13.71 -24.57
N ILE A 47 26.68 15.01 -24.37
CA ILE A 47 27.55 15.87 -23.57
C ILE A 47 26.85 16.16 -22.25
N GLY A 48 27.56 15.94 -21.15
CA GLY A 48 27.12 16.36 -19.82
C GLY A 48 27.98 17.50 -19.28
N GLY A 49 27.39 18.30 -18.37
CA GLY A 49 28.03 19.49 -17.79
C GLY A 49 27.71 20.76 -18.58
N ALA A 50 27.27 21.81 -17.87
CA ALA A 50 26.87 23.06 -18.51
C ALA A 50 28.06 23.79 -19.17
N GLY A 51 27.81 24.42 -20.32
CA GLY A 51 28.77 25.35 -20.95
C GLY A 51 29.94 24.72 -21.70
N TYR A 52 29.91 23.41 -22.00
CA TYR A 52 30.93 22.82 -22.89
C TYR A 52 30.78 23.36 -24.32
N THR A 53 31.84 23.99 -24.82
CA THR A 53 31.91 24.58 -26.17
C THR A 53 32.97 23.92 -27.05
N GLY A 54 33.70 22.94 -26.52
CA GLY A 54 34.73 22.20 -27.23
C GLY A 54 34.17 21.17 -28.21
N LYS A 55 35.07 20.41 -28.87
CA LYS A 55 34.70 19.40 -29.86
C LYS A 55 34.89 17.99 -29.33
N ILE A 56 33.94 17.10 -29.64
CA ILE A 56 34.07 15.66 -29.44
C ILE A 56 34.01 15.01 -30.82
N GLY A 57 34.95 14.10 -31.09
CA GLY A 57 34.97 13.36 -32.35
C GLY A 57 36.18 12.45 -32.46
N LEU A 58 36.24 11.71 -33.56
CA LEU A 58 37.35 10.81 -33.87
C LEU A 58 38.62 11.61 -34.21
N THR A 59 39.77 11.13 -33.74
CA THR A 59 41.09 11.69 -34.05
C THR A 59 42.12 10.58 -34.22
N SER A 60 43.15 10.82 -35.03
CA SER A 60 44.32 9.96 -35.15
C SER A 60 45.55 10.51 -34.40
N GLU A 61 45.35 11.51 -33.52
CA GLU A 61 46.44 12.12 -32.75
C GLU A 61 47.06 11.16 -31.71
N LYS A 62 46.21 10.32 -31.12
CA LYS A 62 46.54 9.31 -30.10
C LYS A 62 45.67 8.10 -30.40
N ASP A 63 46.27 6.92 -30.31
CA ASP A 63 45.62 5.62 -30.53
C ASP A 63 46.24 4.63 -29.54
N HIS A 64 45.43 3.79 -28.91
CA HIS A 64 45.88 2.77 -27.98
C HIS A 64 46.26 1.47 -28.70
N THR A 65 45.57 1.14 -29.80
CA THR A 65 45.51 -0.25 -30.30
C THR A 65 46.60 -0.56 -31.32
N THR A 66 46.88 0.35 -32.25
CA THR A 66 47.84 0.11 -33.35
C THR A 66 48.96 1.13 -33.46
N GLY A 67 48.84 2.27 -32.77
CA GLY A 67 49.71 3.45 -32.92
C GLY A 67 49.45 4.26 -34.19
N SER A 68 48.44 3.89 -34.99
CA SER A 68 48.05 4.54 -36.25
C SER A 68 46.53 4.57 -36.51
N GLY A 69 45.75 4.15 -35.52
CA GLY A 69 44.30 4.08 -35.49
C GLY A 69 43.61 5.40 -35.11
N LYS A 70 42.36 5.32 -34.68
CA LYS A 70 41.54 6.46 -34.25
C LYS A 70 41.04 6.24 -32.84
N SER A 71 41.09 7.30 -32.03
CA SER A 71 40.42 7.37 -30.72
C SER A 71 39.36 8.48 -30.71
N VAL A 72 38.52 8.51 -29.67
CA VAL A 72 37.62 9.64 -29.42
C VAL A 72 38.34 10.69 -28.59
N LYS A 73 38.37 11.94 -29.07
CA LYS A 73 38.93 13.09 -28.34
C LYS A 73 37.83 14.03 -27.90
N MET A 74 37.77 14.31 -26.61
CA MET A 74 37.04 15.43 -26.02
C MET A 74 38.02 16.57 -25.78
N SER A 75 37.90 17.64 -26.57
CA SER A 75 38.86 18.75 -26.64
C SER A 75 38.34 20.05 -26.02
N ASP A 76 39.24 20.97 -25.73
CA ASP A 76 38.94 22.33 -25.26
C ASP A 76 38.04 22.38 -24.01
N ARG A 77 38.18 21.39 -23.11
CA ARG A 77 37.44 21.37 -21.83
C ARG A 77 37.85 22.58 -20.99
N SER A 78 36.85 23.31 -20.49
CA SER A 78 37.04 24.48 -19.63
C SER A 78 36.58 24.25 -18.19
N ALA A 79 35.98 23.09 -17.90
CA ALA A 79 35.58 22.69 -16.55
C ALA A 79 35.70 21.17 -16.35
N ASN A 80 36.04 20.78 -15.11
CA ASN A 80 36.13 19.36 -14.72
C ASN A 80 34.77 18.63 -14.89
N THR A 81 33.67 19.36 -14.73
CA THR A 81 32.30 18.85 -14.88
C THR A 81 31.90 18.50 -16.31
N HIS A 82 32.70 18.89 -17.32
CA HIS A 82 32.47 18.51 -18.72
C HIS A 82 32.75 17.03 -18.90
N ARG A 83 31.72 16.30 -19.35
CA ARG A 83 31.74 14.85 -19.51
C ARG A 83 31.14 14.41 -20.84
N ILE A 84 31.53 13.22 -21.26
CA ILE A 84 30.97 12.52 -22.40
C ILE A 84 30.25 11.26 -21.91
N LYS A 85 29.09 10.94 -22.49
CA LYS A 85 28.42 9.65 -22.30
C LYS A 85 28.23 8.99 -23.66
N ILE A 86 28.79 7.81 -23.82
CA ILE A 86 28.64 6.98 -25.01
C ILE A 86 27.27 6.30 -24.91
N LEU A 87 26.43 6.54 -25.91
CA LEU A 87 25.05 6.06 -25.93
C LEU A 87 24.99 4.58 -26.31
N ASN A 88 23.99 3.86 -25.79
CA ASN A 88 23.71 2.45 -26.12
C ASN A 88 24.94 1.53 -25.95
N ALA A 89 25.78 1.85 -24.96
CA ALA A 89 27.01 1.11 -24.67
C ALA A 89 26.75 -0.20 -23.94
N ILE A 90 25.65 -0.30 -23.19
CA ILE A 90 25.20 -1.52 -22.51
C ILE A 90 23.93 -2.00 -23.23
N PRO A 91 23.98 -3.11 -23.98
CA PRO A 91 22.81 -3.69 -24.62
C PRO A 91 21.77 -4.11 -23.58
N THR A 92 20.50 -3.85 -23.84
CA THR A 92 19.38 -4.42 -23.06
C THR A 92 19.37 -5.95 -23.06
N SER A 93 20.07 -6.60 -24.00
CA SER A 93 20.29 -8.06 -23.97
C SER A 93 21.10 -8.53 -22.76
N PHE A 94 21.78 -7.63 -22.06
CA PHE A 94 22.54 -7.95 -20.85
C PHE A 94 21.70 -7.76 -19.57
N LEU A 95 20.41 -7.41 -19.68
CA LEU A 95 19.56 -7.13 -18.52
C LEU A 95 19.41 -8.36 -17.62
N ASN A 96 19.54 -8.12 -16.32
CA ASN A 96 19.66 -9.05 -15.20
C ASN A 96 20.96 -9.86 -15.15
N GLU A 97 21.94 -9.53 -15.99
CA GLU A 97 23.24 -10.19 -16.01
C GLU A 97 24.30 -9.38 -15.27
N THR A 98 25.41 -10.03 -14.91
CA THR A 98 26.61 -9.31 -14.46
C THR A 98 27.34 -8.76 -15.67
N VAL A 99 27.46 -7.44 -15.74
CA VAL A 99 28.10 -6.72 -16.84
C VAL A 99 29.49 -6.26 -16.40
N LYS A 100 30.50 -6.58 -17.21
CA LYS A 100 31.88 -6.10 -17.07
C LYS A 100 32.17 -5.02 -18.11
N VAL A 101 32.70 -3.89 -17.66
CA VAL A 101 33.12 -2.77 -18.53
C VAL A 101 34.63 -2.60 -18.43
N SER A 102 35.29 -2.46 -19.58
CA SER A 102 36.73 -2.16 -19.71
C SER A 102 36.92 -1.03 -20.73
N ILE A 103 37.71 0.00 -20.41
CA ILE A 103 37.94 1.15 -21.29
C ILE A 103 39.33 1.75 -21.10
N TYR A 104 39.98 2.20 -22.18
CA TYR A 104 41.23 2.94 -22.12
C TYR A 104 41.00 4.44 -22.21
N VAL A 105 41.67 5.19 -21.34
CA VAL A 105 41.61 6.65 -21.30
C VAL A 105 42.99 7.28 -21.19
N MET A 106 43.17 8.47 -21.76
CA MET A 106 44.39 9.29 -21.65
C MET A 106 44.02 10.76 -21.45
N ALA A 107 44.84 11.49 -20.70
CA ALA A 107 44.69 12.93 -20.46
C ALA A 107 45.98 13.70 -20.78
N ASP A 108 45.86 15.00 -21.08
CA ASP A 108 47.00 15.89 -21.37
C ASP A 108 47.72 16.44 -20.12
N VAL A 109 47.29 16.01 -18.94
CA VAL A 109 47.86 16.33 -17.62
C VAL A 109 47.70 15.12 -16.69
N ASP A 110 48.51 15.05 -15.63
CA ASP A 110 48.26 14.11 -14.53
C ASP A 110 46.92 14.46 -13.89
N THR A 111 46.01 13.49 -13.81
CA THR A 111 44.67 13.70 -13.25
C THR A 111 44.03 12.41 -12.77
N LYS A 112 42.94 12.50 -12.01
CA LYS A 112 42.00 11.40 -11.79
C LYS A 112 40.80 11.48 -12.73
N LEU A 113 40.42 10.36 -13.37
CA LEU A 113 39.22 10.23 -14.21
C LEU A 113 38.23 9.24 -13.57
N SER A 114 36.94 9.38 -13.90
CA SER A 114 35.89 8.43 -13.53
C SER A 114 35.19 7.83 -14.74
N VAL A 115 34.76 6.57 -14.60
CA VAL A 115 33.97 5.83 -15.59
C VAL A 115 32.77 5.22 -14.88
N GLY A 116 31.56 5.39 -15.43
CA GLY A 116 30.34 4.82 -14.83
C GLY A 116 29.24 4.48 -15.81
N ALA A 117 28.28 3.66 -15.36
CA ALA A 117 27.08 3.25 -16.07
C ALA A 117 25.90 4.19 -15.73
N PHE A 118 25.20 4.72 -16.74
CA PHE A 118 24.16 5.75 -16.55
C PHE A 118 22.86 5.40 -17.25
N SER A 119 21.75 5.88 -16.67
CA SER A 119 20.41 5.77 -17.23
C SER A 119 20.14 6.72 -18.41
N ASP A 120 19.21 6.30 -19.26
CA ASP A 120 18.63 7.03 -20.39
C ASP A 120 17.59 8.07 -19.96
N VAL A 121 17.20 8.06 -18.69
CA VAL A 121 16.31 9.05 -18.08
C VAL A 121 17.13 10.21 -17.50
N ASN A 122 16.77 11.46 -17.82
CA ASN A 122 17.47 12.69 -17.42
C ASN A 122 18.94 12.79 -17.88
N THR A 123 19.32 12.12 -18.96
CA THR A 123 20.70 11.89 -19.42
C THR A 123 21.61 13.11 -19.53
N LYS A 124 21.05 14.26 -19.91
CA LYS A 124 21.77 15.54 -20.04
C LYS A 124 22.26 16.09 -18.70
N TYR A 125 21.63 15.69 -17.58
CA TYR A 125 21.93 16.16 -16.23
C TYR A 125 22.13 15.05 -15.19
N ALA A 126 21.80 13.79 -15.47
CA ALA A 126 21.93 12.67 -14.53
C ALA A 126 23.34 12.65 -13.89
N TYR A 127 23.36 12.85 -12.57
CA TYR A 127 24.56 12.98 -11.72
C TYR A 127 24.90 11.67 -11.01
N SER A 128 23.94 10.77 -10.84
CA SER A 128 24.13 9.51 -10.11
C SER A 128 24.24 8.35 -11.10
N PRO A 129 25.45 7.84 -11.39
CA PRO A 129 25.60 6.59 -12.12
C PRO A 129 25.04 5.42 -11.30
N HIS A 130 24.52 4.41 -11.99
CA HIS A 130 24.12 3.13 -11.40
C HIS A 130 25.33 2.39 -10.82
N ALA A 131 26.50 2.54 -11.45
CA ALA A 131 27.79 2.06 -10.97
C ALA A 131 28.92 2.96 -11.48
N ILE A 132 29.97 3.20 -10.68
CA ILE A 132 31.10 4.08 -11.03
C ILE A 132 32.40 3.62 -10.40
N THR A 133 33.50 3.89 -11.09
CA THR A 133 34.87 3.70 -10.59
C THR A 133 35.75 4.91 -10.93
N PHE A 134 36.87 5.05 -10.22
CA PHE A 134 37.83 6.14 -10.40
C PHE A 134 39.26 5.61 -10.55
N LYS A 135 40.07 6.28 -11.37
CA LYS A 135 41.48 5.91 -11.59
C LYS A 135 42.37 7.12 -11.80
N ASP A 136 43.58 7.07 -11.25
CA ASP A 136 44.64 8.03 -11.57
C ASP A 136 45.18 7.75 -12.98
N VAL A 137 45.29 8.81 -13.77
CA VAL A 137 45.72 8.82 -15.17
C VAL A 137 46.91 9.77 -15.28
N LYS A 138 48.04 9.25 -15.74
CA LYS A 138 49.24 10.06 -15.97
C LYS A 138 49.15 10.77 -17.31
N LYS A 139 49.78 11.95 -17.38
CA LYS A 139 49.87 12.76 -18.58
C LYS A 139 50.42 11.93 -19.74
N ASP A 140 49.70 11.96 -20.87
CA ASP A 140 50.09 11.33 -22.13
C ASP A 140 50.29 9.80 -22.04
N GLU A 141 49.76 9.13 -21.01
CA GLU A 141 49.79 7.67 -20.84
C GLU A 141 48.37 7.07 -20.92
N TRP A 142 48.22 6.00 -21.71
CA TRP A 142 46.96 5.24 -21.75
C TRP A 142 46.78 4.45 -20.46
N THR A 143 45.60 4.58 -19.85
CA THR A 143 45.24 3.93 -18.59
C THR A 143 43.97 3.10 -18.77
N LEU A 144 44.05 1.80 -18.46
CA LEU A 144 42.89 0.91 -18.42
C LEU A 144 42.07 1.15 -17.15
N ILE A 145 40.76 1.31 -17.32
CA ILE A 145 39.77 1.38 -16.23
C ILE A 145 38.76 0.26 -16.43
N GLU A 146 38.55 -0.56 -15.39
CA GLU A 146 37.58 -1.66 -15.39
C GLU A 146 36.66 -1.62 -14.18
N PHE A 147 35.40 -2.03 -14.34
CA PHE A 147 34.46 -2.28 -13.24
C PHE A 147 33.35 -3.27 -13.65
N GLU A 148 32.68 -3.86 -12.66
CA GLU A 148 31.57 -4.80 -12.82
C GLU A 148 30.33 -4.33 -12.04
N PHE A 149 29.14 -4.63 -12.55
CA PHE A 149 27.88 -4.38 -11.85
C PHE A 149 26.77 -5.32 -12.35
N VAL A 150 25.74 -5.53 -11.53
CA VAL A 150 24.54 -6.26 -11.94
C VAL A 150 23.61 -5.30 -12.67
N TYR A 151 23.32 -5.57 -13.93
CA TYR A 151 22.52 -4.70 -14.78
C TYR A 151 21.03 -5.01 -14.59
N GLN A 152 20.36 -4.34 -13.65
CA GLN A 152 18.98 -4.68 -13.24
C GLN A 152 17.91 -3.71 -13.76
N ASP A 153 18.32 -2.65 -14.42
CA ASP A 153 17.42 -1.57 -14.83
C ASP A 153 17.70 -1.20 -16.29
N GLU A 154 16.76 -1.55 -17.18
CA GLU A 154 16.92 -1.46 -18.64
C GLU A 154 17.17 -0.05 -19.17
N ILE A 155 16.91 0.97 -18.35
CA ILE A 155 17.23 2.34 -18.71
C ILE A 155 18.75 2.60 -18.61
N VAL A 156 19.54 1.79 -17.91
CA VAL A 156 20.99 1.98 -17.72
C VAL A 156 21.78 1.51 -18.96
N THR A 157 21.76 2.29 -20.04
CA THR A 157 22.37 1.90 -21.32
C THR A 157 23.70 2.61 -21.65
N GLN A 158 24.12 3.61 -20.86
CA GLN A 158 25.21 4.51 -21.26
C GLN A 158 26.49 4.30 -20.44
N ILE A 159 27.66 4.49 -21.06
CA ILE A 159 28.95 4.57 -20.36
C ILE A 159 29.48 6.00 -20.40
N GLY A 160 29.66 6.60 -19.24
CA GLY A 160 30.12 7.98 -19.08
C GLY A 160 31.54 8.10 -18.57
N ILE A 161 32.29 9.07 -19.09
CA ILE A 161 33.66 9.42 -18.67
C ILE A 161 33.67 10.87 -18.19
N SER A 162 34.23 11.12 -17.00
CA SER A 162 34.26 12.47 -16.42
C SER A 162 35.44 12.74 -15.47
N GLN A 163 35.63 14.00 -15.09
CA GLN A 163 36.45 14.44 -13.95
C GLN A 163 35.49 15.05 -12.89
N ASP A 164 34.84 14.22 -12.07
CA ASP A 164 33.81 14.71 -11.13
C ASP A 164 34.38 15.47 -9.90
N LYS A 165 33.52 15.97 -8.99
CA LYS A 165 33.84 16.76 -7.78
C LYS A 165 34.97 16.19 -6.91
N GLU A 166 35.09 14.87 -6.77
CA GLU A 166 36.21 14.25 -6.06
C GLU A 166 37.54 14.33 -6.84
N ALA A 167 37.49 14.36 -8.17
CA ALA A 167 38.62 14.62 -9.05
C ALA A 167 38.93 16.13 -9.20
N MET A 168 38.13 17.05 -8.64
CA MET A 168 38.39 18.50 -8.73
C MET A 168 39.65 18.97 -7.99
N GLN A 169 40.27 18.10 -7.18
CA GLN A 169 41.61 18.33 -6.63
C GLN A 169 42.74 18.05 -7.63
N SER A 170 42.42 17.45 -8.78
CA SER A 170 43.35 17.17 -9.87
C SER A 170 43.32 18.27 -10.94
N PRO A 171 44.45 18.51 -11.64
CA PRO A 171 44.51 19.41 -12.80
C PRO A 171 43.42 19.12 -13.84
N LEU A 172 42.80 20.20 -14.37
CA LEU A 172 41.84 20.10 -15.48
C LEU A 172 42.54 19.57 -16.73
N ALA A 173 42.10 18.41 -17.22
CA ALA A 173 42.53 17.88 -18.50
C ALA A 173 41.78 18.61 -19.61
N LYS A 174 42.47 19.43 -20.39
CA LYS A 174 41.82 20.13 -21.51
C LYS A 174 41.45 19.17 -22.63
N ASN A 175 42.19 18.07 -22.75
CA ASN A 175 41.95 17.00 -23.70
C ASN A 175 41.88 15.66 -22.99
N ILE A 176 40.81 14.91 -23.23
CA ILE A 176 40.65 13.51 -22.83
C ILE A 176 40.50 12.67 -24.10
N TYR A 177 41.28 11.59 -24.20
CA TYR A 177 41.20 10.59 -25.26
C TYR A 177 40.61 9.30 -24.68
N ILE A 178 39.76 8.64 -25.46
CA ILE A 178 39.05 7.41 -25.08
C ILE A 178 39.24 6.39 -26.20
N ASP A 179 39.59 5.16 -25.82
CA ASP A 179 39.80 4.07 -26.75
C ASP A 179 39.32 2.71 -26.20
N ASP A 180 39.10 1.75 -27.10
CA ASP A 180 38.83 0.34 -26.81
C ASP A 180 37.75 0.10 -25.71
N LEU A 181 36.58 0.74 -25.80
CA LEU A 181 35.50 0.46 -24.87
C LEU A 181 34.91 -0.93 -25.15
N VAL A 182 34.99 -1.83 -24.16
CA VAL A 182 34.43 -3.18 -24.20
C VAL A 182 33.43 -3.36 -23.06
N VAL A 183 32.23 -3.83 -23.38
CA VAL A 183 31.18 -4.18 -22.42
C VAL A 183 30.80 -5.64 -22.64
N LYS A 184 31.00 -6.49 -21.63
CA LYS A 184 30.72 -7.94 -21.73
C LYS A 184 29.66 -8.35 -20.74
N CYS A 185 28.90 -9.37 -21.13
CA CYS A 185 27.90 -10.02 -20.31
C CYS A 185 28.18 -11.51 -20.25
N ASN A 186 27.91 -12.11 -19.10
CA ASN A 186 27.87 -13.57 -18.98
C ASN A 186 26.46 -14.08 -19.30
N SER A 187 25.94 -13.93 -20.53
CA SER A 187 24.59 -14.40 -20.86
C SER A 187 24.51 -15.84 -21.33
N VAL A 188 23.44 -16.50 -20.88
CA VAL A 188 23.06 -17.88 -21.17
C VAL A 188 22.32 -17.92 -22.52
N ASN A 189 23.01 -18.30 -23.61
CA ASN A 189 22.34 -18.64 -24.87
C ASN A 189 21.48 -19.90 -24.68
N GLY A 190 20.20 -19.80 -25.08
CA GLY A 190 19.30 -20.95 -25.15
C GLY A 190 19.75 -22.03 -26.13
N ASP A 191 19.51 -23.28 -25.76
CA ASP A 191 19.91 -24.48 -26.51
C ASP A 191 18.90 -24.81 -27.63
N ASP A 192 19.31 -24.73 -28.90
CA ASP A 192 18.47 -25.10 -30.08
C ASP A 192 18.03 -26.59 -30.08
N THR A 193 18.48 -27.41 -29.11
CA THR A 193 17.99 -28.78 -28.87
C THR A 193 16.79 -28.88 -27.93
N LYS A 194 16.49 -27.85 -27.12
CA LYS A 194 15.33 -27.84 -26.22
C LYS A 194 14.04 -27.48 -26.97
N THR A 195 13.10 -28.41 -26.98
CA THR A 195 11.80 -28.29 -27.67
C THR A 195 10.63 -28.03 -26.71
N GLU A 196 10.90 -28.06 -25.41
CA GLU A 196 9.92 -27.93 -24.33
C GLU A 196 10.59 -27.30 -23.11
N ASN A 197 9.84 -26.46 -22.41
CA ASN A 197 10.20 -25.93 -21.10
C ASN A 197 8.99 -26.08 -20.19
N ILE A 198 9.23 -26.59 -18.98
CA ILE A 198 8.20 -26.86 -17.98
C ILE A 198 8.66 -26.13 -16.72
N VAL A 199 7.79 -25.28 -16.19
CA VAL A 199 7.94 -24.74 -14.85
C VAL A 199 7.15 -25.68 -13.94
N ASP A 200 7.87 -26.54 -13.23
CA ASP A 200 7.36 -27.32 -12.11
C ASP A 200 7.55 -26.53 -10.81
N PHE A 201 6.60 -26.62 -9.89
CA PHE A 201 6.65 -25.89 -8.63
C PHE A 201 7.32 -26.69 -7.49
N GLU A 202 7.65 -27.96 -7.73
CA GLU A 202 8.24 -28.88 -6.74
C GLU A 202 9.58 -28.40 -6.19
N ASN A 203 10.42 -27.85 -7.06
CA ASN A 203 11.78 -27.44 -6.71
C ASN A 203 11.93 -25.94 -6.47
N ILE A 204 10.82 -25.19 -6.52
CA ILE A 204 10.83 -23.73 -6.36
C ILE A 204 10.77 -23.38 -4.86
N THR A 205 11.64 -22.45 -4.47
CA THR A 205 11.69 -21.86 -3.12
C THR A 205 10.95 -20.53 -3.03
N SER A 206 10.89 -19.76 -4.11
CA SER A 206 10.17 -18.49 -4.20
C SER A 206 9.66 -18.26 -5.63
N PRO A 207 8.44 -17.70 -5.83
CA PRO A 207 7.95 -17.32 -7.16
C PRO A 207 8.88 -16.35 -7.92
N LYS A 208 9.70 -15.58 -7.21
CA LYS A 208 10.69 -14.69 -7.82
C LYS A 208 11.83 -15.43 -8.51
N ASP A 209 12.15 -16.64 -8.06
CA ASP A 209 13.24 -17.46 -8.64
C ASP A 209 12.91 -17.83 -10.11
N GLU A 210 11.62 -17.93 -10.45
CA GLU A 210 11.13 -18.20 -11.81
C GLU A 210 10.61 -16.97 -12.58
N LYS A 211 10.92 -15.76 -12.10
CA LYS A 211 10.41 -14.48 -12.65
C LYS A 211 8.89 -14.50 -12.87
N ILE A 212 8.17 -14.91 -11.83
CA ILE A 212 6.72 -14.80 -11.76
C ILE A 212 6.36 -13.41 -11.25
N GLU A 213 5.56 -12.68 -12.02
CA GLU A 213 5.27 -11.27 -11.76
C GLU A 213 3.77 -10.94 -11.89
N GLY A 214 3.38 -9.84 -11.24
CA GLY A 214 2.04 -9.30 -11.33
C GLY A 214 1.79 -8.37 -12.51
N GLY A 215 0.53 -8.20 -12.85
CA GLY A 215 0.04 -7.20 -13.79
C GLY A 215 -1.38 -6.76 -13.46
N GLY A 216 -1.78 -5.60 -13.98
CA GLY A 216 -3.15 -5.08 -13.77
C GLY A 216 -3.46 -4.71 -12.31
N GLY A 217 -2.45 -4.34 -11.52
CA GLY A 217 -2.61 -4.00 -10.10
C GLY A 217 -2.24 -5.13 -9.13
N ALA A 218 -2.03 -6.36 -9.61
CA ALA A 218 -1.50 -7.45 -8.79
C ALA A 218 -0.04 -7.19 -8.41
N GLY A 219 0.27 -7.21 -7.11
CA GLY A 219 1.64 -7.16 -6.61
C GLY A 219 2.26 -8.54 -6.47
N ASP A 220 3.59 -8.63 -6.48
CA ASP A 220 4.31 -9.92 -6.41
C ASP A 220 4.09 -10.70 -5.10
N SER A 221 3.61 -10.02 -4.05
CA SER A 221 3.19 -10.65 -2.79
C SER A 221 1.96 -11.55 -2.92
N ASN A 222 1.24 -11.47 -4.05
CA ASN A 222 0.06 -12.27 -4.32
C ASN A 222 0.42 -13.68 -4.82
N PHE A 223 1.69 -13.99 -5.03
CA PHE A 223 2.16 -15.29 -5.51
C PHE A 223 2.79 -16.07 -4.36
N VAL A 224 2.27 -17.25 -4.07
CA VAL A 224 2.74 -18.11 -2.97
C VAL A 224 2.85 -19.54 -3.46
N ILE A 225 3.97 -20.20 -3.18
CA ILE A 225 4.09 -21.64 -3.37
C ILE A 225 3.48 -22.34 -2.15
N ILE A 226 2.51 -23.23 -2.39
CA ILE A 226 1.82 -23.98 -1.35
C ILE A 226 1.85 -25.47 -1.68
N ASP A 227 1.70 -26.32 -0.67
CA ASP A 227 1.52 -27.77 -0.86
C ASP A 227 0.03 -28.09 -1.14
N ASP A 228 -0.23 -28.93 -2.14
CA ASP A 228 -1.56 -29.48 -2.42
C ASP A 228 -1.91 -30.64 -1.45
N THR A 229 -3.12 -31.19 -1.58
CA THR A 229 -3.60 -32.29 -0.70
C THR A 229 -2.81 -33.60 -0.83
N GLN A 230 -1.90 -33.70 -1.80
CA GLN A 230 -1.00 -34.83 -2.04
C GLN A 230 0.47 -34.48 -1.73
N ASN A 231 0.73 -33.32 -1.13
CA ASN A 231 2.06 -32.75 -0.87
C ASN A 231 2.88 -32.42 -2.13
N ASN A 232 2.22 -32.18 -3.26
CA ASN A 232 2.86 -31.59 -4.45
C ASN A 232 2.85 -30.07 -4.29
N LYS A 233 3.91 -29.39 -4.69
CA LYS A 233 3.92 -27.92 -4.65
C LYS A 233 3.17 -27.34 -5.85
N ILE A 234 2.35 -26.34 -5.59
CA ILE A 234 1.59 -25.59 -6.60
C ILE A 234 1.72 -24.09 -6.33
N LEU A 235 1.44 -23.28 -7.35
CA LEU A 235 1.42 -21.83 -7.23
C LEU A 235 0.03 -21.32 -6.93
N SER A 236 -0.13 -20.55 -5.86
CA SER A 236 -1.33 -19.78 -5.57
C SER A 236 -1.15 -18.33 -6.03
N PHE A 237 -2.01 -17.87 -6.94
CA PHE A 237 -2.23 -16.46 -7.23
C PHE A 237 -3.39 -15.97 -6.37
N ALA A 238 -3.06 -15.48 -5.19
CA ALA A 238 -3.99 -15.15 -4.10
C ALA A 238 -4.36 -13.66 -4.05
N ALA A 239 -5.37 -13.35 -3.24
CA ALA A 239 -5.74 -11.98 -2.86
C ALA A 239 -6.09 -11.06 -4.05
N ARG A 240 -6.62 -11.63 -5.13
CA ARG A 240 -7.09 -10.85 -6.29
C ARG A 240 -8.34 -10.05 -5.92
N LYS A 241 -8.33 -8.77 -6.25
CA LYS A 241 -9.47 -7.83 -6.11
C LYS A 241 -10.20 -7.60 -7.42
N TYR A 242 -9.48 -7.68 -8.54
CA TYR A 242 -10.01 -7.32 -9.84
C TYR A 242 -9.83 -8.41 -10.90
N PRO A 243 -10.77 -8.59 -11.84
CA PRO A 243 -10.64 -9.63 -12.86
C PRO A 243 -9.46 -9.37 -13.82
N TYR A 244 -9.05 -8.10 -13.98
CA TYR A 244 -7.92 -7.68 -14.80
C TYR A 244 -6.56 -7.80 -14.10
N GLU A 245 -6.54 -8.17 -12.81
CA GLU A 245 -5.31 -8.58 -12.15
C GLU A 245 -4.86 -9.93 -12.71
N ARG A 246 -3.63 -9.95 -13.21
CA ARG A 246 -3.06 -11.06 -13.98
C ARG A 246 -1.72 -11.49 -13.40
N ILE A 247 -1.40 -12.75 -13.61
CA ILE A 247 -0.09 -13.31 -13.34
C ILE A 247 0.68 -13.44 -14.65
N LYS A 248 2.00 -13.24 -14.59
CA LYS A 248 2.94 -13.40 -15.70
C LYS A 248 4.01 -14.40 -15.31
N PHE A 249 4.41 -15.24 -16.27
CA PHE A 249 5.56 -16.12 -16.14
C PHE A 249 6.58 -15.71 -17.19
N LEU A 250 7.67 -15.05 -16.77
CA LEU A 250 8.56 -14.37 -17.72
C LEU A 250 9.74 -15.23 -18.22
N ASN A 251 10.02 -16.37 -17.58
CA ASN A 251 11.11 -17.27 -17.98
C ASN A 251 10.66 -18.49 -18.79
N VAL A 252 9.36 -18.64 -19.08
CA VAL A 252 8.84 -19.88 -19.68
C VAL A 252 9.33 -20.13 -21.11
N PHE A 253 9.81 -19.10 -21.80
CA PHE A 253 10.45 -19.22 -23.11
C PHE A 253 11.99 -19.27 -23.03
N ASP A 254 12.57 -19.23 -21.84
CA ASP A 254 14.01 -19.31 -21.66
C ASP A 254 14.52 -20.64 -22.21
N ASN A 255 15.64 -20.57 -22.93
CA ASN A 255 16.26 -21.72 -23.58
C ASN A 255 15.41 -22.42 -24.66
N ILE A 256 14.29 -21.84 -25.12
CA ILE A 256 13.53 -22.33 -26.29
C ILE A 256 13.74 -21.38 -27.48
N SER A 257 13.96 -21.96 -28.67
CA SER A 257 14.11 -21.20 -29.92
C SER A 257 12.84 -20.41 -30.27
N GLN A 258 12.95 -19.09 -30.48
CA GLN A 258 11.84 -18.16 -30.78
C GLN A 258 11.71 -17.74 -32.25
N LYS A 259 12.23 -18.55 -33.18
CA LYS A 259 12.29 -18.24 -34.62
C LYS A 259 10.90 -17.92 -35.18
N LYS A 260 10.86 -17.00 -36.16
CA LYS A 260 9.64 -16.66 -36.90
C LYS A 260 9.00 -17.92 -37.50
N ASP A 261 7.68 -17.98 -37.47
CA ASP A 261 6.81 -19.08 -37.90
C ASP A 261 6.91 -20.36 -37.04
N THR A 262 7.72 -20.37 -35.96
CA THR A 262 7.67 -21.43 -34.96
C THR A 262 6.33 -21.42 -34.24
N LYS A 263 5.72 -22.59 -34.13
CA LYS A 263 4.44 -22.79 -33.46
C LYS A 263 4.64 -23.38 -32.07
N TYR A 264 3.87 -22.90 -31.10
CA TYR A 264 3.93 -23.31 -29.70
C TYR A 264 2.56 -23.80 -29.22
N ASP A 265 2.57 -24.91 -28.48
CA ASP A 265 1.51 -25.29 -27.53
C ASP A 265 1.94 -24.76 -26.15
N ILE A 266 1.19 -23.79 -25.65
CA ILE A 266 1.39 -23.20 -24.34
C ILE A 266 0.24 -23.69 -23.46
N SER A 267 0.55 -24.23 -22.29
CA SER A 267 -0.50 -24.68 -21.38
C SER A 267 -0.15 -24.52 -19.91
N MET A 268 -1.18 -24.48 -19.07
CA MET A 268 -1.05 -24.56 -17.61
C MET A 268 -2.28 -25.25 -17.03
N MET A 269 -2.12 -25.94 -15.91
CA MET A 269 -3.24 -26.43 -15.11
C MET A 269 -3.70 -25.32 -14.19
N VAL A 270 -5.00 -25.04 -14.19
CA VAL A 270 -5.61 -23.98 -13.37
C VAL A 270 -6.77 -24.56 -12.60
N LYS A 271 -6.87 -24.26 -11.32
CA LYS A 271 -8.00 -24.68 -10.46
C LYS A 271 -8.39 -23.52 -9.55
N ILE A 272 -9.67 -23.42 -9.24
CA ILE A 272 -10.11 -22.54 -8.15
C ILE A 272 -9.95 -23.31 -6.83
N PRO A 273 -9.34 -22.75 -5.77
CA PRO A 273 -9.28 -23.38 -4.46
C PRO A 273 -10.66 -23.78 -3.92
N ASP A 274 -10.73 -24.89 -3.18
CA ASP A 274 -12.00 -25.41 -2.64
C ASP A 274 -12.66 -24.42 -1.66
N ASN A 275 -11.86 -23.60 -0.96
CA ASN A 275 -12.29 -22.54 -0.04
C ASN A 275 -12.65 -21.21 -0.74
N SER A 276 -12.53 -21.12 -2.08
CA SER A 276 -12.94 -19.93 -2.83
C SER A 276 -14.45 -19.70 -2.67
N VAL A 277 -14.89 -18.51 -3.00
CA VAL A 277 -16.28 -18.04 -2.75
C VAL A 277 -17.05 -17.90 -4.05
N VAL A 278 -16.34 -18.07 -5.16
CA VAL A 278 -16.81 -18.16 -6.54
C VAL A 278 -16.59 -19.61 -7.00
N GLU A 279 -17.64 -20.29 -7.44
CA GLU A 279 -17.56 -21.72 -7.86
C GLU A 279 -16.81 -21.91 -9.18
N ALA A 280 -16.90 -20.92 -10.08
CA ALA A 280 -16.32 -21.00 -11.39
C ALA A 280 -16.08 -19.60 -11.99
N GLY A 281 -15.03 -19.48 -12.78
CA GLY A 281 -14.67 -18.26 -13.50
C GLY A 281 -14.16 -18.60 -14.89
N GLN A 282 -14.31 -17.68 -15.84
CA GLN A 282 -13.72 -17.85 -17.16
C GLN A 282 -12.36 -17.12 -17.22
N PHE A 283 -11.32 -17.82 -17.66
CA PHE A 283 -9.95 -17.28 -17.75
C PHE A 283 -9.44 -17.32 -19.19
N LYS A 284 -8.52 -16.41 -19.51
CA LYS A 284 -7.81 -16.35 -20.78
C LYS A 284 -6.31 -16.39 -20.55
N ILE A 285 -5.60 -17.02 -21.49
CA ILE A 285 -4.14 -17.11 -21.51
C ILE A 285 -3.60 -16.27 -22.68
N GLY A 286 -2.49 -15.57 -22.47
CA GLY A 286 -1.86 -14.71 -23.47
C GLY A 286 -0.34 -14.84 -23.49
N VAL A 287 0.29 -14.27 -24.52
CA VAL A 287 1.75 -14.11 -24.59
C VAL A 287 2.15 -12.67 -24.27
N VAL A 288 3.25 -12.52 -23.55
CA VAL A 288 3.81 -11.21 -23.15
C VAL A 288 4.86 -10.82 -24.17
N THR A 289 4.60 -9.79 -24.97
CA THR A 289 5.51 -9.31 -26.03
C THR A 289 6.16 -7.97 -25.67
N PHE A 290 5.98 -7.48 -24.44
CA PHE A 290 6.56 -6.22 -23.94
C PHE A 290 6.71 -6.26 -22.41
N LEU A 291 7.84 -5.77 -21.89
CA LEU A 291 8.10 -5.55 -20.46
C LEU A 291 7.96 -4.04 -20.17
N GLY A 292 6.90 -3.62 -19.49
CA GLY A 292 6.75 -2.22 -19.10
C GLY A 292 5.55 -1.98 -18.19
N SER A 293 5.59 -0.85 -17.47
CA SER A 293 4.49 -0.36 -16.63
C SER A 293 3.46 0.41 -17.48
N ALA A 294 2.19 0.30 -17.09
CA ALA A 294 1.03 0.65 -17.91
C ALA A 294 1.06 2.08 -18.51
N GLY A 295 0.75 2.21 -19.81
CA GLY A 295 0.41 3.51 -20.39
C GLY A 295 0.23 3.64 -21.90
N ASN A 296 0.57 2.66 -22.74
CA ASN A 296 0.64 2.90 -24.21
C ASN A 296 0.01 1.82 -25.11
N GLY A 297 -1.03 1.13 -24.65
CA GLY A 297 -2.03 0.52 -25.54
C GLY A 297 -1.57 -0.61 -26.49
N LYS A 298 -0.45 -1.29 -26.20
CA LYS A 298 0.05 -2.45 -27.00
C LYS A 298 0.56 -3.61 -26.13
N GLU A 299 0.09 -3.73 -24.90
CA GLU A 299 0.88 -4.43 -23.87
C GLU A 299 0.74 -5.98 -23.84
N TYR A 300 -0.23 -6.58 -24.56
CA TYR A 300 -0.46 -8.05 -24.54
C TYR A 300 -1.10 -8.56 -25.85
N TYR A 301 -0.66 -9.72 -26.36
CA TYR A 301 -1.42 -10.45 -27.38
C TYR A 301 -2.38 -11.41 -26.68
N TYR A 302 -3.64 -10.98 -26.55
CA TYR A 302 -4.76 -11.86 -26.24
C TYR A 302 -5.42 -12.29 -27.54
N ASN A 303 -5.69 -13.59 -27.66
CA ASN A 303 -6.63 -14.08 -28.64
C ASN A 303 -7.88 -14.54 -27.89
N ASP A 304 -8.94 -13.72 -27.96
CA ASP A 304 -10.21 -13.93 -27.22
C ASP A 304 -10.93 -15.24 -27.60
N ASN A 305 -10.43 -15.99 -28.59
CA ASN A 305 -10.90 -17.34 -28.91
C ASN A 305 -10.38 -18.41 -27.92
N TYR A 306 -9.42 -18.10 -27.05
CA TYR A 306 -8.82 -19.04 -26.08
C TYR A 306 -9.22 -18.67 -24.65
N THR A 307 -10.51 -18.86 -24.33
CA THR A 307 -11.04 -18.70 -22.97
C THR A 307 -11.45 -20.04 -22.38
N TYR A 308 -11.26 -20.27 -21.08
CA TYR A 308 -11.55 -21.56 -20.44
C TYR A 308 -12.33 -21.35 -19.15
N THR A 309 -13.38 -22.14 -18.96
CA THR A 309 -14.11 -22.19 -17.69
C THR A 309 -13.31 -22.99 -16.68
N VAL A 310 -12.82 -22.33 -15.64
CA VAL A 310 -12.09 -22.94 -14.51
C VAL A 310 -13.05 -23.06 -13.33
N ARG A 311 -13.01 -24.20 -12.64
CA ARG A 311 -13.92 -24.54 -11.54
C ARG A 311 -13.15 -24.98 -10.28
N LYS A 312 -13.86 -25.08 -9.16
CA LYS A 312 -13.33 -25.67 -7.92
C LYS A 312 -13.22 -27.19 -7.96
N ASP A 313 -14.13 -27.87 -8.64
CA ASP A 313 -14.24 -29.33 -8.57
C ASP A 313 -13.12 -30.05 -9.32
N ASN A 314 -12.48 -29.40 -10.30
CA ASN A 314 -11.50 -30.04 -11.16
C ASN A 314 -10.39 -29.08 -11.64
N TRP A 315 -9.18 -29.61 -11.75
CA TRP A 315 -8.08 -28.95 -12.47
C TRP A 315 -8.40 -28.83 -13.95
N THR A 316 -8.32 -27.61 -14.48
CA THR A 316 -8.62 -27.27 -15.87
C THR A 316 -7.34 -26.98 -16.63
N LYS A 317 -7.07 -27.72 -17.71
CA LYS A 317 -5.94 -27.41 -18.60
C LYS A 317 -6.28 -26.26 -19.53
N VAL A 318 -5.71 -25.08 -19.27
CA VAL A 318 -5.83 -23.88 -20.10
C VAL A 318 -4.74 -23.94 -21.17
N LYS A 319 -5.08 -23.66 -22.44
CA LYS A 319 -4.14 -23.77 -23.58
C LYS A 319 -4.17 -22.56 -24.52
N LEU A 320 -3.06 -22.30 -25.17
CA LEU A 320 -2.92 -21.29 -26.22
C LEU A 320 -2.06 -21.84 -27.37
N ALA A 321 -2.58 -21.75 -28.60
CA ALA A 321 -1.76 -21.93 -29.80
C ALA A 321 -1.17 -20.58 -30.18
N TYR A 322 0.16 -20.50 -30.20
CA TYR A 322 0.87 -19.29 -30.58
C TYR A 322 1.81 -19.58 -31.75
N THR A 323 1.80 -18.73 -32.78
CA THR A 323 2.80 -18.77 -33.86
C THR A 323 3.68 -17.54 -33.72
N SER A 324 4.98 -17.73 -33.49
CA SER A 324 5.92 -16.62 -33.38
C SER A 324 5.94 -15.84 -34.69
N ASN A 325 5.73 -14.54 -34.60
CA ASN A 325 5.92 -13.61 -35.71
C ASN A 325 7.41 -13.22 -35.91
N GLY A 326 8.31 -13.76 -35.07
CA GLY A 326 9.73 -13.42 -35.01
C GLY A 326 10.08 -12.35 -33.98
N GLU A 327 9.10 -11.78 -33.28
CA GLU A 327 9.34 -10.87 -32.16
C GLU A 327 9.58 -11.65 -30.87
N LYS A 328 10.38 -11.07 -29.97
CA LYS A 328 10.70 -11.69 -28.68
C LYS A 328 9.44 -11.78 -27.82
N VAL A 329 9.14 -12.99 -27.37
CA VAL A 329 8.16 -13.26 -26.33
C VAL A 329 8.89 -13.33 -25.00
N TYR A 330 8.47 -12.47 -24.08
CA TYR A 330 9.02 -12.33 -22.74
C TYR A 330 8.31 -13.21 -21.71
N GLY A 331 7.28 -13.97 -22.09
CA GLY A 331 6.55 -14.79 -21.15
C GLY A 331 5.12 -15.09 -21.56
N ILE A 332 4.35 -15.63 -20.62
CA ILE A 332 2.90 -15.87 -20.78
C ILE A 332 2.13 -15.24 -19.62
N THR A 333 0.82 -15.04 -19.79
CA THR A 333 -0.04 -14.48 -18.76
C THR A 333 -1.37 -15.23 -18.63
N LEU A 334 -1.95 -15.22 -17.43
CA LEU A 334 -3.30 -15.70 -17.14
C LEU A 334 -4.12 -14.56 -16.52
N GLU A 335 -5.31 -14.30 -17.08
CA GLU A 335 -6.22 -13.23 -16.65
C GLU A 335 -7.68 -13.73 -16.62
N GLN A 336 -8.51 -13.22 -15.70
CA GLN A 336 -9.93 -13.55 -15.65
C GLN A 336 -10.74 -12.68 -16.63
N VAL A 337 -11.71 -13.28 -17.29
CA VAL A 337 -12.64 -12.57 -18.18
C VAL A 337 -13.61 -11.72 -17.35
N LYS A 338 -13.65 -10.42 -17.65
CA LYS A 338 -14.61 -9.47 -17.07
C LYS A 338 -16.03 -9.77 -17.57
N ILE A 339 -17.02 -9.67 -16.66
CA ILE A 339 -18.45 -9.74 -16.99
C ILE A 339 -18.86 -8.46 -17.71
N ASN A 340 -19.06 -7.36 -16.98
CA ASN A 340 -19.19 -6.01 -17.54
C ASN A 340 -18.77 -4.96 -16.51
N ASP A 341 -18.85 -3.69 -16.92
CA ASP A 341 -18.43 -2.54 -16.12
C ASP A 341 -19.39 -2.26 -14.95
N ASP A 342 -20.66 -2.68 -15.05
CA ASP A 342 -21.72 -2.40 -14.08
C ASP A 342 -21.86 -3.49 -13.00
N THR A 343 -21.15 -4.61 -13.13
CA THR A 343 -21.20 -5.71 -12.14
C THR A 343 -20.08 -5.51 -11.13
N PRO A 344 -20.39 -5.34 -9.83
CA PRO A 344 -19.38 -5.22 -8.78
C PRO A 344 -18.41 -6.41 -8.81
N PHE A 345 -17.10 -6.14 -8.78
CA PHE A 345 -16.09 -7.18 -8.95
C PHE A 345 -16.11 -8.19 -7.80
N GLU A 346 -16.50 -7.74 -6.61
CA GLU A 346 -16.62 -8.55 -5.41
C GLU A 346 -17.64 -9.69 -5.57
N GLU A 347 -18.54 -9.60 -6.55
CA GLU A 347 -19.55 -10.63 -6.82
C GLU A 347 -18.99 -11.81 -7.64
N TYR A 348 -17.90 -11.62 -8.40
CA TYR A 348 -17.46 -12.64 -9.36
C TYR A 348 -15.95 -12.82 -9.51
N VAL A 349 -15.13 -11.98 -8.89
CA VAL A 349 -13.70 -12.15 -8.96
C VAL A 349 -13.29 -13.44 -8.25
N VAL A 350 -12.53 -14.27 -8.93
CA VAL A 350 -11.90 -15.44 -8.31
C VAL A 350 -10.68 -14.91 -7.56
N THR A 351 -10.81 -14.79 -6.24
CA THR A 351 -9.80 -14.16 -5.37
C THR A 351 -8.48 -14.92 -5.39
N ASP A 352 -8.55 -16.25 -5.36
CA ASP A 352 -7.38 -17.11 -5.33
C ASP A 352 -7.45 -18.09 -6.50
N VAL A 353 -6.35 -18.27 -7.22
CA VAL A 353 -6.25 -19.17 -8.38
C VAL A 353 -5.04 -20.06 -8.21
N LEU A 354 -5.25 -21.37 -8.24
CA LEU A 354 -4.18 -22.37 -8.19
C LEU A 354 -3.68 -22.65 -9.59
N ILE A 355 -2.37 -22.70 -9.76
CA ILE A 355 -1.69 -22.91 -11.03
C ILE A 355 -0.62 -23.98 -10.84
N ASP A 356 -0.55 -24.88 -11.81
CA ASP A 356 0.44 -25.95 -11.84
C ASP A 356 0.84 -26.28 -13.29
N ASN A 357 1.97 -26.96 -13.48
CA ASN A 357 2.41 -27.55 -14.75
C ASN A 357 2.41 -26.55 -15.93
N VAL A 358 3.05 -25.40 -15.75
CA VAL A 358 3.17 -24.40 -16.81
C VAL A 358 4.16 -24.90 -17.87
N THR A 359 3.70 -25.06 -19.11
CA THR A 359 4.49 -25.66 -20.19
C THR A 359 4.46 -24.80 -21.45
N VAL A 360 5.62 -24.62 -22.07
CA VAL A 360 5.77 -24.10 -23.43
C VAL A 360 6.46 -25.17 -24.27
N LYS A 361 5.82 -25.61 -25.35
CA LYS A 361 6.33 -26.66 -26.22
C LYS A 361 6.26 -26.25 -27.68
N VAL A 362 7.31 -26.46 -28.45
CA VAL A 362 7.26 -26.32 -29.92
C VAL A 362 6.34 -27.41 -30.49
N SER A 363 5.27 -27.04 -31.17
CA SER A 363 4.23 -27.96 -31.62
C SER A 363 3.52 -27.47 -32.88
N ASN A 364 3.10 -28.41 -33.75
CA ASN A 364 2.29 -28.12 -34.95
C ASN A 364 0.79 -28.44 -34.75
N GLU A 365 0.36 -28.71 -33.52
CA GLU A 365 -1.02 -29.14 -33.23
C GLU A 365 -2.03 -28.00 -33.27
N ASN A 366 -3.26 -28.32 -33.70
CA ASN A 366 -4.40 -27.42 -33.59
C ASN A 366 -5.01 -27.56 -32.18
N ILE A 367 -5.05 -26.45 -31.43
CA ILE A 367 -5.54 -26.43 -30.06
C ILE A 367 -7.02 -26.04 -30.02
N PRO A 368 -7.87 -26.75 -29.25
CA PRO A 368 -9.29 -26.42 -29.11
C PRO A 368 -9.51 -25.04 -28.49
N THR A 369 -10.30 -24.22 -29.16
CA THR A 369 -10.78 -22.91 -28.69
C THR A 369 -12.11 -23.07 -27.95
N GLN A 370 -12.32 -22.29 -26.89
CA GLN A 370 -13.60 -22.17 -26.21
C GLN A 370 -14.05 -20.70 -26.26
N PRO A 371 -15.30 -20.44 -26.71
CA PRO A 371 -15.77 -19.07 -26.88
C PRO A 371 -15.95 -18.36 -25.53
N LYS A 372 -15.71 -17.06 -25.53
CA LYS A 372 -16.07 -16.19 -24.40
C LYS A 372 -17.57 -16.33 -24.12
N LEU A 373 -17.93 -16.60 -22.87
CA LEU A 373 -19.32 -16.67 -22.44
C LEU A 373 -19.95 -15.27 -22.41
N SER A 374 -21.26 -15.17 -22.61
CA SER A 374 -21.97 -13.91 -22.41
C SER A 374 -21.94 -13.48 -20.94
N ASP A 375 -22.10 -12.19 -20.66
CA ASP A 375 -22.12 -11.65 -19.29
C ASP A 375 -23.13 -12.38 -18.39
N ASN A 376 -24.31 -12.70 -18.93
CA ASN A 376 -25.35 -13.42 -18.19
C ASN A 376 -24.93 -14.84 -17.82
N GLU A 377 -24.18 -15.51 -18.70
CA GLU A 377 -23.63 -16.84 -18.43
C GLU A 377 -22.48 -16.76 -17.43
N LEU A 378 -21.62 -15.74 -17.52
CA LEU A 378 -20.56 -15.50 -16.55
C LEU A 378 -21.11 -15.17 -15.15
N LYS A 379 -22.21 -14.39 -15.05
CA LYS A 379 -22.89 -14.10 -13.78
C LYS A 379 -23.42 -15.37 -13.13
N LYS A 380 -24.08 -16.23 -13.91
CA LYS A 380 -24.56 -17.54 -13.45
C LYS A 380 -23.42 -18.47 -13.04
N LEU A 381 -22.27 -18.36 -13.72
CA LEU A 381 -21.08 -19.14 -13.42
C LEU A 381 -20.42 -18.71 -12.09
N ALA A 382 -20.44 -17.40 -11.81
CA ALA A 382 -19.76 -16.81 -10.67
C ALA A 382 -20.58 -16.79 -9.37
N ASN A 383 -21.90 -16.53 -9.45
CA ASN A 383 -22.80 -16.42 -8.30
C ASN A 383 -23.32 -17.78 -7.83
N ALA A 384 -22.49 -18.52 -7.12
CA ALA A 384 -22.96 -19.69 -6.37
C ALA A 384 -22.83 -19.56 -4.85
N GLY A 385 -22.52 -18.35 -4.35
CA GLY A 385 -22.57 -18.00 -2.93
C GLY A 385 -23.89 -17.31 -2.52
N ILE A 386 -24.23 -17.40 -1.24
CA ILE A 386 -25.49 -16.88 -0.68
C ILE A 386 -25.27 -15.48 -0.09
N SER A 387 -26.10 -14.50 -0.48
CA SER A 387 -26.12 -13.18 0.15
C SER A 387 -27.22 -13.09 1.22
N VAL A 388 -26.97 -12.38 2.32
CA VAL A 388 -27.96 -12.19 3.39
C VAL A 388 -28.30 -10.70 3.53
N TYR A 389 -29.59 -10.40 3.62
CA TYR A 389 -30.13 -9.07 3.86
C TYR A 389 -30.91 -9.07 5.17
N ILE A 390 -30.76 -8.03 6.00
CA ILE A 390 -31.57 -7.78 7.19
C ILE A 390 -32.19 -6.40 7.05
N ASN A 391 -33.53 -6.29 7.09
CA ASN A 391 -34.26 -5.03 6.95
C ASN A 391 -33.75 -4.20 5.75
N ASP A 392 -33.62 -4.89 4.61
CA ASP A 392 -33.12 -4.35 3.33
C ASP A 392 -31.62 -3.96 3.30
N ASN A 393 -30.89 -4.07 4.42
CA ASN A 393 -29.45 -3.90 4.47
C ASN A 393 -28.71 -5.20 4.17
N ARG A 394 -27.77 -5.16 3.23
CA ARG A 394 -26.91 -6.32 2.93
C ARG A 394 -25.87 -6.51 4.03
N LEU A 395 -25.76 -7.73 4.55
CA LEU A 395 -24.71 -8.09 5.49
C LEU A 395 -23.40 -8.42 4.77
N SER A 396 -22.32 -7.76 5.19
CA SER A 396 -20.96 -8.09 4.75
C SER A 396 -20.38 -9.24 5.59
N PHE A 397 -19.85 -10.26 4.91
CA PHE A 397 -19.12 -11.38 5.52
C PHE A 397 -17.63 -11.36 5.16
N ILE A 398 -17.08 -10.19 4.83
CA ILE A 398 -15.64 -10.02 4.56
C ILE A 398 -14.87 -10.29 5.86
N GLY A 399 -13.86 -11.17 5.80
CA GLY A 399 -13.06 -11.57 6.96
C GLY A 399 -13.78 -12.47 7.98
N ASP A 400 -14.94 -13.04 7.61
CA ASP A 400 -15.72 -13.98 8.43
C ASP A 400 -16.04 -15.26 7.64
N ALA A 401 -16.59 -16.28 8.32
CA ALA A 401 -17.14 -17.44 7.61
C ALA A 401 -18.32 -17.01 6.72
N LYS A 402 -18.52 -17.69 5.60
CA LYS A 402 -19.57 -17.30 4.64
C LYS A 402 -20.83 -18.16 4.79
N PRO A 403 -22.01 -17.62 4.43
CA PRO A 403 -23.21 -18.42 4.33
C PRO A 403 -23.03 -19.61 3.38
N GLN A 404 -23.47 -20.80 3.79
CA GLN A 404 -23.32 -22.06 3.04
C GLN A 404 -24.63 -22.85 3.02
N ILE A 405 -24.89 -23.62 1.97
CA ILE A 405 -25.97 -24.62 1.98
C ILE A 405 -25.39 -25.97 2.43
N ILE A 406 -25.90 -26.49 3.54
CA ILE A 406 -25.59 -27.82 4.07
C ILE A 406 -26.91 -28.54 4.25
N ASP A 407 -27.03 -29.77 3.73
CA ASP A 407 -28.25 -30.58 3.77
C ASP A 407 -29.53 -29.82 3.33
N SER A 408 -29.42 -29.03 2.25
CA SER A 408 -30.50 -28.17 1.73
C SER A 408 -30.99 -27.10 2.72
N ARG A 409 -30.14 -26.67 3.66
CA ARG A 409 -30.39 -25.54 4.56
C ARG A 409 -29.26 -24.53 4.50
N THR A 410 -29.61 -23.26 4.47
CA THR A 410 -28.64 -22.17 4.56
C THR A 410 -28.16 -22.00 6.00
N LEU A 411 -26.89 -22.31 6.22
CA LEU A 411 -26.16 -22.04 7.45
C LEU A 411 -25.42 -20.72 7.34
N VAL A 412 -25.38 -19.96 8.42
CA VAL A 412 -24.79 -18.62 8.51
C VAL A 412 -23.95 -18.50 9.78
N PRO A 413 -22.92 -17.64 9.81
CA PRO A 413 -22.19 -17.35 11.04
C PRO A 413 -23.14 -16.78 12.08
N MET A 414 -23.28 -17.50 13.20
CA MET A 414 -24.27 -17.19 14.22
C MET A 414 -24.09 -15.78 14.75
N ARG A 415 -22.88 -15.45 15.20
CA ARG A 415 -22.57 -14.16 15.82
C ARG A 415 -23.00 -13.00 14.93
N LYS A 416 -22.63 -13.03 13.64
CA LYS A 416 -22.91 -11.96 12.68
C LYS A 416 -24.41 -11.70 12.54
N ILE A 417 -25.22 -12.76 12.39
CA ILE A 417 -26.67 -12.60 12.25
C ILE A 417 -27.30 -12.10 13.54
N PHE A 418 -26.95 -12.72 14.67
CA PHE A 418 -27.57 -12.37 15.95
C PHE A 418 -27.22 -10.96 16.41
N GLU A 419 -25.96 -10.54 16.30
CA GLU A 419 -25.55 -9.17 16.62
C GLU A 419 -26.28 -8.17 15.69
N SER A 420 -26.40 -8.49 14.40
CA SER A 420 -27.14 -7.64 13.44
C SER A 420 -28.65 -7.61 13.69
N LEU A 421 -29.20 -8.61 14.38
CA LEU A 421 -30.61 -8.66 14.82
C LEU A 421 -30.79 -8.14 16.25
N GLY A 422 -29.74 -7.60 16.88
CA GLY A 422 -29.81 -7.02 18.23
C GLY A 422 -29.87 -8.08 19.33
N ALA A 423 -29.14 -9.18 19.17
CA ALA A 423 -29.06 -10.22 20.17
C ALA A 423 -27.63 -10.34 20.72
N TYR A 424 -27.54 -10.44 22.04
CA TYR A 424 -26.30 -10.74 22.75
C TYR A 424 -25.94 -12.22 22.59
N ILE A 425 -24.67 -12.52 22.35
CA ILE A 425 -24.17 -13.90 22.17
C ILE A 425 -23.13 -14.23 23.22
N ASN A 426 -23.35 -15.34 23.94
CA ASN A 426 -22.39 -15.94 24.84
C ASN A 426 -21.97 -17.33 24.33
N TRP A 427 -20.67 -17.61 24.35
CA TRP A 427 -20.12 -18.92 24.03
C TRP A 427 -19.59 -19.58 25.31
N ASP A 428 -20.01 -20.81 25.57
CA ASP A 428 -19.43 -21.67 26.60
C ASP A 428 -18.60 -22.76 25.93
N ASP A 429 -17.28 -22.66 26.08
CA ASP A 429 -16.34 -23.57 25.46
C ASP A 429 -16.34 -24.98 26.08
N THR A 430 -16.75 -25.10 27.34
CA THR A 430 -16.78 -26.39 28.06
C THR A 430 -17.90 -27.26 27.54
N THR A 431 -19.07 -26.66 27.36
CA THR A 431 -20.29 -27.36 26.91
C THR A 431 -20.51 -27.26 25.40
N LYS A 432 -19.61 -26.57 24.68
CA LYS A 432 -19.75 -26.21 23.25
C LYS A 432 -21.16 -25.68 22.94
N THR A 433 -21.64 -24.83 23.84
CA THR A 433 -22.99 -24.28 23.79
C THR A 433 -22.92 -22.80 23.55
N VAL A 434 -23.77 -22.34 22.65
CA VAL A 434 -23.94 -20.93 22.33
C VAL A 434 -25.31 -20.48 22.82
N THR A 435 -25.33 -19.36 23.53
CA THR A 435 -26.56 -18.76 24.08
C THR A 435 -26.74 -17.39 23.45
N ALA A 436 -27.88 -17.18 22.81
CA ALA A 436 -28.30 -15.90 22.29
C ALA A 436 -29.42 -15.31 23.14
N LYS A 437 -29.39 -13.99 23.38
CA LYS A 437 -30.41 -13.26 24.13
C LYS A 437 -30.86 -12.00 23.40
N LYS A 438 -32.16 -11.86 23.16
CA LYS A 438 -32.78 -10.63 22.63
C LYS A 438 -34.02 -10.30 23.46
N SER A 439 -34.05 -9.13 24.08
CA SER A 439 -35.08 -8.72 25.04
C SER A 439 -35.34 -9.83 26.08
N ASN A 440 -36.53 -10.46 26.07
CA ASN A 440 -36.91 -11.54 27.00
C ASN A 440 -36.72 -12.95 26.43
N LYS A 441 -36.17 -13.10 25.22
CA LYS A 441 -35.96 -14.39 24.56
C LYS A 441 -34.54 -14.91 24.76
N GLU A 442 -34.41 -16.17 25.13
CA GLU A 442 -33.14 -16.91 25.21
C GLU A 442 -33.16 -18.11 24.25
N ILE A 443 -32.18 -18.19 23.37
CA ILE A 443 -31.98 -19.31 22.45
C ILE A 443 -30.66 -19.99 22.80
N LYS A 444 -30.69 -21.29 23.09
CA LYS A 444 -29.50 -22.12 23.37
C LYS A 444 -29.35 -23.21 22.32
N LEU A 445 -28.13 -23.33 21.79
CA LEU A 445 -27.77 -24.32 20.78
C LEU A 445 -26.47 -24.99 21.19
N THR A 446 -26.37 -26.30 20.97
CA THR A 446 -25.15 -27.08 21.25
C THR A 446 -24.58 -27.60 19.94
N ILE A 447 -23.27 -27.45 19.73
CA ILE A 447 -22.61 -27.93 18.51
C ILE A 447 -22.84 -29.43 18.33
N GLY A 448 -23.24 -29.85 17.12
CA GLY A 448 -23.51 -31.25 16.78
C GLY A 448 -24.85 -31.80 17.29
N SER A 449 -25.64 -31.01 18.01
CA SER A 449 -26.98 -31.38 18.47
C SER A 449 -28.05 -30.77 17.56
N ASP A 450 -29.02 -31.57 17.12
CA ASP A 450 -30.24 -31.08 16.46
C ASP A 450 -31.26 -30.51 17.47
N THR A 451 -31.01 -30.67 18.76
CA THR A 451 -31.86 -30.15 19.83
C THR A 451 -31.39 -28.75 20.23
N ALA A 452 -32.31 -27.80 20.14
CA ALA A 452 -32.20 -26.42 20.58
C ALA A 452 -33.14 -26.15 21.76
N TYR A 453 -32.91 -25.06 22.48
CA TYR A 453 -33.84 -24.58 23.51
C TYR A 453 -34.22 -23.13 23.24
N ILE A 454 -35.52 -22.84 23.21
CA ILE A 454 -36.07 -21.48 23.14
C ILE A 454 -36.82 -21.25 24.45
N ASP A 455 -36.35 -20.32 25.27
CA ASP A 455 -36.90 -20.03 26.61
C ASP A 455 -37.03 -21.27 27.50
N GLY A 456 -36.05 -22.18 27.39
CA GLY A 456 -36.00 -23.43 28.13
C GLY A 456 -36.90 -24.55 27.55
N ILE A 457 -37.67 -24.28 26.51
CA ILE A 457 -38.50 -25.25 25.80
C ILE A 457 -37.69 -25.88 24.65
N THR A 458 -37.72 -27.20 24.55
CA THR A 458 -37.02 -27.94 23.48
C THR A 458 -37.61 -27.65 22.10
N ALA A 459 -36.73 -27.42 21.12
CA ALA A 459 -37.04 -27.27 19.70
C ALA A 459 -36.05 -28.10 18.86
N THR A 460 -36.46 -28.52 17.67
CA THR A 460 -35.62 -29.32 16.76
C THR A 460 -35.14 -28.46 15.60
N LEU A 461 -33.86 -28.60 15.26
CA LEU A 461 -33.19 -27.97 14.13
C LEU A 461 -33.22 -28.91 12.92
N ASP A 462 -33.42 -28.33 11.73
CA ASP A 462 -33.32 -29.10 10.49
C ASP A 462 -31.88 -29.58 10.20
N VAL A 463 -30.89 -28.82 10.69
CA VAL A 463 -29.46 -29.15 10.62
C VAL A 463 -28.81 -28.71 11.93
N ALA A 464 -28.02 -29.60 12.55
CA ALA A 464 -27.32 -29.29 13.78
C ALA A 464 -26.31 -28.13 13.58
N PRO A 465 -26.04 -27.29 14.59
CA PRO A 465 -25.00 -26.26 14.52
C PRO A 465 -23.62 -26.91 14.34
N GLN A 466 -22.76 -26.30 13.53
CA GLN A 466 -21.44 -26.83 13.21
C GLN A 466 -20.37 -25.76 13.38
N ILE A 467 -19.10 -26.19 13.49
CA ILE A 467 -17.96 -25.28 13.44
C ILE A 467 -17.33 -25.40 12.05
N ILE A 468 -17.34 -24.31 11.28
CA ILE A 468 -16.74 -24.21 9.94
C ILE A 468 -15.88 -22.95 9.93
N ASP A 469 -14.64 -23.02 9.45
CA ASP A 469 -13.69 -21.90 9.42
C ASP A 469 -13.55 -21.17 10.77
N SER A 470 -13.49 -21.94 11.87
CA SER A 470 -13.46 -21.41 13.24
C SER A 470 -14.65 -20.51 13.62
N ARG A 471 -15.83 -20.75 13.00
CA ARG A 471 -17.09 -20.06 13.30
C ARG A 471 -18.23 -21.03 13.55
N THR A 472 -19.09 -20.69 14.50
CA THR A 472 -20.34 -21.40 14.75
C THR A 472 -21.34 -21.07 13.65
N MET A 473 -21.68 -22.07 12.84
CA MET A 473 -22.63 -21.99 11.73
C MET A 473 -23.98 -22.56 12.17
N VAL A 474 -25.06 -21.81 11.93
CA VAL A 474 -26.42 -22.15 12.37
C VAL A 474 -27.43 -21.99 11.25
N PRO A 475 -28.54 -22.77 11.22
CA PRO A 475 -29.58 -22.60 10.21
C PRO A 475 -30.26 -21.23 10.30
N VAL A 476 -30.10 -20.38 9.28
CA VAL A 476 -30.54 -18.97 9.33
C VAL A 476 -32.02 -18.80 9.61
N ARG A 477 -32.85 -19.69 9.03
CA ARG A 477 -34.31 -19.66 9.16
C ARG A 477 -34.76 -19.86 10.60
N PHE A 478 -34.35 -20.96 11.22
CA PHE A 478 -34.71 -21.30 12.60
C PHE A 478 -34.36 -20.16 13.56
N ILE A 479 -33.17 -19.63 13.39
CA ILE A 479 -32.61 -18.58 14.23
C ILE A 479 -33.40 -17.28 14.12
N ALA A 480 -33.61 -16.79 12.90
CA ALA A 480 -34.30 -15.53 12.67
C ALA A 480 -35.79 -15.66 13.06
N GLU A 481 -36.45 -16.78 12.76
CA GLU A 481 -37.83 -17.04 13.16
C GLU A 481 -37.97 -17.15 14.69
N ALA A 482 -37.02 -17.80 15.38
CA ALA A 482 -37.01 -17.85 16.85
C ALA A 482 -36.90 -16.44 17.47
N LEU A 483 -36.18 -15.52 16.80
CA LEU A 483 -36.09 -14.11 17.16
C LEU A 483 -37.31 -13.26 16.72
N GLY A 484 -38.30 -13.86 16.04
CA GLY A 484 -39.53 -13.17 15.60
C GLY A 484 -39.42 -12.45 14.24
N CYS A 485 -38.41 -12.80 13.44
CA CYS A 485 -38.22 -12.25 12.10
C CYS A 485 -38.85 -13.15 11.03
N GLU A 486 -39.24 -12.55 9.90
CA GLU A 486 -39.60 -13.27 8.68
C GLU A 486 -38.35 -13.57 7.84
N VAL A 487 -38.30 -14.76 7.21
CA VAL A 487 -37.18 -15.16 6.36
C VAL A 487 -37.68 -15.63 4.99
N ASN A 488 -37.24 -14.93 3.94
CA ASN A 488 -37.48 -15.27 2.55
C ASN A 488 -36.20 -15.72 1.84
N TRP A 489 -36.33 -16.62 0.88
CA TRP A 489 -35.24 -17.11 0.03
C TRP A 489 -35.54 -16.77 -1.44
N ASP A 490 -34.68 -15.99 -2.07
CA ASP A 490 -34.69 -15.76 -3.53
C ASP A 490 -33.71 -16.75 -4.17
N GLY A 491 -34.24 -17.82 -4.75
CA GLY A 491 -33.42 -18.89 -5.35
C GLY A 491 -32.73 -18.50 -6.66
N GLU A 492 -33.25 -17.51 -7.39
CA GLU A 492 -32.60 -17.04 -8.62
C GLU A 492 -31.38 -16.17 -8.30
N LYS A 493 -31.48 -15.35 -7.25
CA LYS A 493 -30.40 -14.45 -6.82
C LYS A 493 -29.52 -15.02 -5.72
N GLN A 494 -29.89 -16.17 -5.15
CA GLN A 494 -29.27 -16.78 -3.97
C GLN A 494 -29.29 -15.84 -2.75
N TYR A 495 -30.42 -15.17 -2.50
CA TYR A 495 -30.56 -14.22 -1.38
C TYR A 495 -31.39 -14.79 -0.23
N VAL A 496 -30.86 -14.71 0.99
CA VAL A 496 -31.64 -14.78 2.23
C VAL A 496 -32.06 -13.36 2.60
N ILE A 497 -33.36 -13.12 2.74
CA ILE A 497 -33.91 -11.82 3.14
C ILE A 497 -34.59 -12.02 4.48
N ILE A 498 -34.06 -11.38 5.51
CA ILE A 498 -34.58 -11.39 6.88
C ILE A 498 -35.26 -10.04 7.13
N LYS A 499 -36.50 -10.07 7.62
CA LYS A 499 -37.24 -8.86 8.02
C LYS A 499 -37.68 -8.98 9.46
N ASP A 500 -37.22 -8.07 10.31
CA ASP A 500 -37.74 -7.97 11.68
C ASP A 500 -39.06 -7.20 11.64
N THR A 501 -40.18 -7.93 11.67
CA THR A 501 -41.53 -7.34 11.68
C THR A 501 -41.95 -6.80 13.04
N THR A 502 -41.11 -6.99 14.08
CA THR A 502 -41.34 -6.50 15.45
C THR A 502 -40.53 -5.24 15.78
N PHE A 503 -39.93 -4.65 14.75
CA PHE A 503 -39.07 -3.48 14.81
C PHE A 503 -39.62 -2.37 15.72
N LYS A 504 -38.90 -2.10 16.82
CA LYS A 504 -39.11 -0.90 17.65
C LYS A 504 -38.00 0.09 17.37
N ASN A 505 -38.32 1.39 17.38
CA ASN A 505 -37.33 2.45 17.45
C ASN A 505 -36.66 2.41 18.83
N GLU A 506 -35.71 1.49 19.01
CA GLU A 506 -35.07 1.23 20.29
C GLU A 506 -33.54 1.36 20.15
N ILE A 507 -32.91 1.88 21.20
CA ILE A 507 -31.46 1.82 21.43
C ILE A 507 -31.22 0.95 22.65
N ASN A 508 -30.46 -0.12 22.47
CA ASN A 508 -30.08 -1.01 23.55
C ASN A 508 -28.65 -0.67 24.01
N ILE A 509 -28.43 -0.54 25.32
CA ILE A 509 -27.11 -0.28 25.92
C ILE A 509 -26.75 -1.38 26.91
N TYR A 510 -25.59 -2.02 26.71
CA TYR A 510 -25.08 -3.09 27.57
C TYR A 510 -23.88 -2.56 28.37
N LYS A 511 -24.17 -1.87 29.46
CA LYS A 511 -23.16 -1.15 30.27
C LYS A 511 -22.01 -2.03 30.82
N ASP A 512 -22.26 -3.33 30.96
CA ASP A 512 -21.28 -4.29 31.49
C ASP A 512 -20.41 -4.92 30.38
N ASP A 513 -20.77 -4.76 29.10
CA ASP A 513 -19.98 -5.22 27.95
C ASP A 513 -19.01 -4.12 27.50
N LEU A 514 -17.93 -3.99 28.27
CA LEU A 514 -16.86 -3.03 28.04
C LEU A 514 -16.06 -3.37 26.79
N LYS A 515 -15.72 -2.35 26.01
CA LYS A 515 -14.88 -2.41 24.81
C LYS A 515 -13.59 -1.64 25.04
N GLN A 516 -13.07 -0.97 24.03
CA GLN A 516 -11.84 -0.20 24.13
C GLN A 516 -11.99 1.00 25.07
N GLU A 517 -10.89 1.36 25.73
CA GLU A 517 -10.75 2.64 26.41
C GLU A 517 -10.65 3.76 25.38
N ILE A 518 -11.29 4.89 25.67
CA ILE A 518 -11.20 6.12 24.89
C ILE A 518 -10.06 6.96 25.45
N TYR A 519 -9.03 7.13 24.66
CA TYR A 519 -7.88 7.99 24.95
C TYR A 519 -8.19 9.46 24.66
N GLY A 520 -9.13 9.72 23.75
CA GLY A 520 -9.75 11.03 23.60
C GLY A 520 -9.72 11.58 22.18
N PHE A 521 -9.73 12.90 22.07
CA PHE A 521 -9.99 13.61 20.82
C PHE A 521 -9.05 14.80 20.67
N GLY A 522 -8.63 15.09 19.44
CA GLY A 522 -7.61 16.09 19.18
C GLY A 522 -7.69 16.81 17.86
N ALA A 523 -6.72 17.68 17.66
CA ALA A 523 -6.42 18.33 16.39
C ALA A 523 -4.92 18.69 16.33
N ALA A 524 -4.39 18.92 15.13
CA ALA A 524 -3.00 19.30 14.94
C ALA A 524 -2.74 20.78 15.22
N ALA A 525 -1.61 21.04 15.88
CA ALA A 525 -1.03 22.36 16.11
C ALA A 525 0.17 22.55 15.18
N ASN A 526 -0.08 22.53 13.88
CA ASN A 526 0.94 22.59 12.84
C ASN A 526 1.50 24.01 12.61
N HIS A 527 2.02 24.29 11.41
CA HIS A 527 2.45 25.63 11.01
C HIS A 527 1.43 26.76 11.31
N ASN A 528 0.11 26.48 11.39
CA ASN A 528 -0.87 27.49 11.78
C ASN A 528 -0.71 27.99 13.22
N ALA A 529 -0.07 27.22 14.10
CA ALA A 529 0.29 27.67 15.44
C ALA A 529 1.23 28.87 15.40
N TRP A 530 2.09 29.00 14.38
CA TRP A 530 2.91 30.21 14.22
C TRP A 530 2.05 31.45 13.95
N TYR A 531 1.07 31.34 13.05
CA TYR A 531 0.18 32.46 12.78
C TYR A 531 -0.61 32.86 14.03
N LEU A 532 -1.07 31.87 14.82
CA LEU A 532 -1.78 32.12 16.07
C LEU A 532 -0.85 32.77 17.12
N MET A 533 0.39 32.30 17.24
CA MET A 533 1.42 32.88 18.12
C MET A 533 1.66 34.37 17.85
N ASN A 534 1.48 34.80 16.61
CA ASN A 534 1.67 36.19 16.18
C ASN A 534 0.37 36.99 16.05
N SER A 535 -0.78 36.41 16.44
CA SER A 535 -2.08 37.07 16.46
C SER A 535 -2.29 37.88 17.76
N SER A 536 -3.39 38.64 17.83
CA SER A 536 -3.75 39.37 19.06
C SER A 536 -3.98 38.43 20.26
N GLU A 537 -3.71 38.91 21.48
CA GLU A 537 -3.93 38.11 22.70
C GLU A 537 -5.38 37.64 22.85
N SER A 538 -6.34 38.46 22.44
CA SER A 538 -7.74 38.09 22.45
C SER A 538 -8.05 36.90 21.52
N ILE A 539 -7.43 36.84 20.34
CA ILE A 539 -7.63 35.74 19.39
C ILE A 539 -6.97 34.47 19.91
N LYS A 540 -5.74 34.56 20.44
CA LYS A 540 -5.01 33.45 21.04
C LYS A 540 -5.84 32.76 22.12
N GLN A 541 -6.27 33.53 23.13
CA GLN A 541 -7.02 33.00 24.27
C GLN A 541 -8.36 32.42 23.83
N LYS A 542 -9.10 33.12 22.95
CA LYS A 542 -10.40 32.65 22.48
C LYS A 542 -10.30 31.34 21.70
N ALA A 543 -9.31 31.21 20.80
CA ALA A 543 -9.13 30.01 20.00
C ALA A 543 -8.73 28.81 20.85
N LEU A 544 -7.73 28.98 21.73
CA LEU A 544 -7.25 27.89 22.58
C LEU A 544 -8.30 27.43 23.61
N LYS A 545 -9.06 28.36 24.21
CA LYS A 545 -10.18 28.01 25.10
C LYS A 545 -11.28 27.26 24.36
N ALA A 546 -11.63 27.70 23.15
CA ALA A 546 -12.64 26.99 22.37
C ALA A 546 -12.21 25.55 22.03
N LEU A 547 -10.93 25.29 21.82
CA LEU A 547 -10.44 23.93 21.60
C LEU A 547 -10.32 23.11 22.89
N TYR A 548 -9.71 23.63 23.94
CA TYR A 548 -9.25 22.82 25.08
C TYR A 548 -10.06 23.00 26.37
N ASP A 549 -10.78 24.11 26.56
CA ASP A 549 -11.59 24.32 27.76
C ASP A 549 -12.90 23.53 27.66
N VAL A 550 -13.16 22.64 28.62
CA VAL A 550 -14.39 21.82 28.64
C VAL A 550 -15.64 22.66 28.95
N SER A 551 -15.51 23.80 29.63
CA SER A 551 -16.63 24.67 29.98
C SER A 551 -16.96 25.66 28.86
N GLU A 552 -15.95 26.26 28.23
CA GLU A 552 -16.10 27.28 27.19
C GLU A 552 -16.08 26.71 25.76
N GLY A 553 -15.48 25.52 25.56
CA GLY A 553 -15.19 24.93 24.26
C GLY A 553 -15.62 23.48 24.09
N ILE A 554 -14.94 22.75 23.21
CA ILE A 554 -15.19 21.32 22.94
C ILE A 554 -14.28 20.38 23.74
N GLY A 555 -13.30 20.92 24.48
CA GLY A 555 -12.49 20.16 25.42
C GLY A 555 -11.62 19.07 24.79
N LEU A 556 -10.97 19.33 23.66
CA LEU A 556 -9.94 18.43 23.12
C LEU A 556 -8.89 18.13 24.21
N ASN A 557 -8.34 16.91 24.21
CA ASN A 557 -7.32 16.50 25.17
C ASN A 557 -6.04 15.97 24.50
N ILE A 558 -6.01 15.92 23.17
CA ILE A 558 -4.87 15.50 22.37
C ILE A 558 -4.41 16.68 21.51
N VAL A 559 -3.13 17.02 21.58
CA VAL A 559 -2.48 17.97 20.67
C VAL A 559 -1.57 17.16 19.75
N ARG A 560 -1.86 17.18 18.44
CA ARG A 560 -1.01 16.53 17.44
C ARG A 560 0.09 17.50 16.98
N LEU A 561 1.34 17.18 17.28
CA LEU A 561 2.51 18.00 16.96
C LEU A 561 3.30 17.41 15.80
N GLU A 562 3.87 18.31 15.00
CA GLU A 562 4.76 17.99 13.91
C GLU A 562 6.22 17.96 14.35
N ILE A 563 6.92 16.89 14.00
CA ILE A 563 8.37 16.83 14.10
C ILE A 563 8.91 17.43 12.79
N ASN A 564 9.25 18.71 12.86
CA ASN A 564 9.51 19.52 11.67
C ASN A 564 10.86 19.15 11.00
N PRO A 565 10.92 19.07 9.65
CA PRO A 565 12.12 18.63 8.95
C PRO A 565 12.93 19.75 8.26
N PHE A 566 12.38 20.98 8.15
CA PHE A 566 12.96 22.00 7.27
C PHE A 566 14.19 22.69 7.86
N THR A 567 15.08 23.13 6.99
CA THR A 567 16.15 24.08 7.26
C THR A 567 15.91 25.38 6.48
N PRO A 568 16.58 26.50 6.83
CA PRO A 568 16.51 27.73 6.05
C PRO A 568 16.90 27.59 4.57
N ASN A 569 17.64 26.53 4.22
CA ASN A 569 18.13 26.29 2.86
C ASN A 569 17.20 25.38 2.04
N ASP A 570 16.20 24.75 2.66
CA ASP A 570 15.29 23.84 1.95
C ASP A 570 14.30 24.60 1.07
N LYS A 571 14.16 24.14 -0.18
CA LYS A 571 13.21 24.69 -1.14
C LYS A 571 11.88 23.97 -1.04
N SER A 572 10.81 24.73 -0.86
CA SER A 572 9.43 24.23 -0.78
C SER A 572 8.50 25.29 -1.37
N THR A 573 7.40 24.84 -1.98
CA THR A 573 6.28 25.75 -2.36
C THR A 573 5.55 26.29 -1.13
N PHE A 574 5.74 25.62 0.01
CA PHE A 574 5.22 25.92 1.34
C PHE A 574 6.40 26.13 2.30
N ASN A 575 7.31 27.07 2.05
CA ASN A 575 8.32 27.42 3.06
C ASN A 575 7.83 28.61 3.90
N PRO A 576 7.08 28.41 5.01
CA PRO A 576 7.04 29.42 6.04
C PRO A 576 8.36 29.36 6.81
N GLU A 577 8.92 30.51 7.17
CA GLU A 577 10.13 30.70 7.99
C GLU A 577 10.06 30.11 9.43
N MET A 578 9.25 29.06 9.65
CA MET A 578 8.55 28.77 10.90
C MET A 578 8.58 27.28 11.30
N GLN A 579 8.96 26.34 10.43
CA GLN A 579 8.96 24.89 10.69
C GLN A 579 10.38 24.29 10.68
N TRP A 580 11.29 24.87 11.45
CA TRP A 580 12.69 24.42 11.45
C TRP A 580 12.89 23.13 12.23
N THR A 581 13.72 22.25 11.70
CA THR A 581 14.08 21.01 12.37
C THR A 581 15.05 21.24 13.51
N ILE A 582 14.93 20.41 14.54
CA ILE A 582 15.90 20.36 15.63
C ILE A 582 17.26 19.77 15.21
N ASN A 583 17.37 19.18 14.02
CA ASN A 583 18.59 18.53 13.54
C ASN A 583 18.90 18.88 12.07
N PRO A 584 19.29 20.15 11.79
CA PRO A 584 19.43 20.66 10.43
C PRO A 584 20.58 20.01 9.64
N GLU A 585 21.61 19.54 10.34
CA GLU A 585 22.75 18.84 9.77
C GLU A 585 23.17 17.70 10.70
N LYS A 586 23.96 16.76 10.18
CA LYS A 586 24.47 15.64 10.98
C LYS A 586 25.25 16.19 12.19
N ASP A 587 24.91 15.68 13.38
CA ASP A 587 25.49 16.06 14.67
C ASP A 587 25.28 17.54 15.10
N VAL A 588 24.45 18.32 14.39
CA VAL A 588 24.09 19.70 14.75
C VAL A 588 22.67 19.74 15.31
N TRP A 589 22.50 20.26 16.52
CA TRP A 589 21.20 20.30 17.19
C TRP A 589 20.77 21.72 17.55
N ASP A 590 19.53 22.07 17.20
CA ASP A 590 18.83 23.27 17.67
C ASP A 590 17.49 22.86 18.32
N LEU A 591 17.55 22.50 19.59
CA LEU A 591 16.39 21.98 20.32
C LEU A 591 15.25 22.99 20.48
N ASN A 592 15.47 24.28 20.15
CA ASN A 592 14.45 25.33 20.22
C ASN A 592 13.90 25.72 18.84
N ALA A 593 14.22 25.00 17.76
CA ALA A 593 13.80 25.35 16.41
C ALA A 593 12.27 25.45 16.22
N ASP A 594 11.50 24.66 16.99
CA ASP A 594 10.03 24.53 16.92
C ASP A 594 9.26 25.53 17.81
N VAL A 595 9.72 26.78 17.90
CA VAL A 595 9.22 27.78 18.88
C VAL A 595 7.69 27.92 18.92
N HIS A 596 7.01 27.80 17.78
CA HIS A 596 5.57 27.97 17.66
C HIS A 596 4.77 26.82 18.28
N GLN A 597 5.22 25.58 18.13
CA GLN A 597 4.56 24.41 18.74
C GLN A 597 4.82 24.35 20.24
N ILE A 598 6.04 24.70 20.65
CA ILE A 598 6.40 24.84 22.08
C ILE A 598 5.54 25.92 22.73
N TRP A 599 5.39 27.09 22.09
CA TRP A 599 4.48 28.15 22.57
C TRP A 599 3.03 27.65 22.66
N TYR A 600 2.53 27.04 21.59
CA TYR A 600 1.14 26.58 21.51
C TYR A 600 0.82 25.59 22.63
N MET A 601 1.70 24.60 22.84
CA MET A 601 1.51 23.61 23.90
C MET A 601 1.56 24.24 25.30
N ASN A 602 2.49 25.16 25.55
CA ASN A 602 2.56 25.87 26.83
C ASN A 602 1.31 26.70 27.12
N GLU A 603 0.73 27.38 26.12
CA GLU A 603 -0.53 28.11 26.32
C GLU A 603 -1.73 27.17 26.50
N ALA A 604 -1.79 26.08 25.75
CA ALA A 604 -2.86 25.08 25.90
C ALA A 604 -2.83 24.41 27.29
N LEU A 605 -1.63 24.12 27.82
CA LEU A 605 -1.45 23.54 29.17
C LEU A 605 -1.89 24.46 30.31
N LYS A 606 -1.94 25.79 30.09
CA LYS A 606 -2.53 26.72 31.08
C LYS A 606 -4.05 26.58 31.19
N ILE A 607 -4.70 26.02 30.16
CA ILE A 607 -6.15 25.81 30.09
C ILE A 607 -6.49 24.41 30.62
N ASP A 608 -5.82 23.38 30.11
CA ASP A 608 -5.92 22.01 30.63
C ASP A 608 -4.51 21.43 30.88
N PRO A 609 -4.10 21.18 32.13
CA PRO A 609 -2.78 20.63 32.42
C PRO A 609 -2.64 19.13 32.05
N ASN A 610 -3.71 18.46 31.62
CA ASN A 610 -3.71 17.01 31.34
C ASN A 610 -3.68 16.69 29.83
N LEU A 611 -3.29 17.64 28.98
CA LEU A 611 -3.19 17.42 27.54
C LEU A 611 -2.07 16.41 27.22
N SER A 612 -2.41 15.41 26.42
CA SER A 612 -1.43 14.47 25.84
C SER A 612 -0.98 14.94 24.46
N VAL A 613 0.29 14.68 24.14
CA VAL A 613 0.90 14.95 22.84
C VAL A 613 0.95 13.66 22.01
N PHE A 614 0.48 13.77 20.77
CA PHE A 614 0.77 12.82 19.70
C PHE A 614 1.78 13.50 18.75
N ALA A 615 2.94 12.90 18.51
CA ALA A 615 3.96 13.47 17.65
C ALA A 615 4.14 12.67 16.36
N VAL A 616 4.45 13.33 15.25
CA VAL A 616 4.71 12.66 13.97
C VAL A 616 5.66 13.47 13.09
N PRO A 617 6.65 12.82 12.43
CA PRO A 617 7.46 13.44 11.41
C PRO A 617 6.79 13.35 10.03
N TRP A 618 6.72 14.48 9.32
CA TRP A 618 6.34 14.50 7.90
C TRP A 618 7.48 14.05 7.01
N SER A 619 8.71 14.30 7.40
CA SER A 619 9.90 13.86 6.68
C SER A 619 11.06 13.67 7.66
N ALA A 620 12.03 12.85 7.29
CA ALA A 620 13.37 13.00 7.85
C ALA A 620 14.01 14.31 7.36
N PRO A 621 14.97 14.90 8.12
CA PRO A 621 15.82 15.99 7.62
C PRO A 621 16.46 15.65 6.27
N SER A 622 16.62 16.65 5.40
CA SER A 622 17.08 16.43 4.01
C SER A 622 18.42 15.69 3.92
N TRP A 623 19.35 15.94 4.85
CA TRP A 623 20.66 15.28 4.86
C TRP A 623 20.57 13.75 5.05
N MET A 624 19.53 13.26 5.72
CA MET A 624 19.28 11.82 5.96
C MET A 624 18.67 11.10 4.75
N LYS A 625 18.18 11.84 3.76
CA LYS A 625 17.39 11.29 2.65
C LYS A 625 18.21 11.05 1.39
N THR A 626 17.69 10.18 0.53
CA THR A 626 18.31 9.81 -0.76
C THR A 626 18.24 10.96 -1.77
N ASN A 627 17.13 11.71 -1.80
CA ASN A 627 16.97 12.89 -2.66
C ASN A 627 17.58 14.19 -2.12
N LYS A 628 18.17 14.18 -0.91
CA LYS A 628 18.70 15.39 -0.24
C LYS A 628 17.69 16.53 -0.18
N SER A 629 16.41 16.20 -0.04
CA SER A 629 15.29 17.13 -0.01
C SER A 629 14.27 16.67 1.02
N VAL A 630 13.68 17.61 1.76
CA VAL A 630 12.56 17.30 2.67
C VAL A 630 11.24 17.05 1.94
N VAL A 631 11.11 17.54 0.71
CA VAL A 631 9.91 17.36 -0.14
C VAL A 631 10.11 16.28 -1.20
N GLY A 632 9.01 15.71 -1.66
CA GLY A 632 8.95 14.76 -2.77
C GLY A 632 8.92 15.40 -4.17
N LYS A 633 8.46 14.62 -5.16
CA LYS A 633 8.45 14.97 -6.60
C LYS A 633 9.81 15.42 -7.14
N THR A 634 10.88 14.84 -6.61
CA THR A 634 12.27 15.07 -7.02
C THR A 634 12.71 14.06 -8.09
N GLU A 635 13.82 14.34 -8.78
CA GLU A 635 14.43 13.39 -9.72
C GLU A 635 15.02 12.15 -9.02
N LEU A 636 15.36 12.29 -7.75
CA LEU A 636 15.89 11.20 -6.90
C LEU A 636 14.77 10.61 -6.03
N PRO A 637 14.89 9.35 -5.57
CA PRO A 637 13.90 8.71 -4.70
C PRO A 637 13.61 9.54 -3.43
N ASN A 638 12.34 9.64 -3.04
CA ASN A 638 11.96 10.38 -1.83
C ASN A 638 11.95 9.45 -0.61
N GLU A 639 13.09 8.90 -0.22
CA GLU A 639 13.16 7.88 0.84
C GLU A 639 14.23 8.23 1.87
N LEU A 640 14.11 7.66 3.08
CA LEU A 640 15.20 7.66 4.06
C LEU A 640 16.33 6.77 3.54
N SER A 641 17.55 7.28 3.52
CA SER A 641 18.68 6.45 3.10
C SER A 641 18.97 5.38 4.15
N TYR A 642 19.30 4.17 3.71
CA TYR A 642 19.57 3.03 4.58
C TYR A 642 20.66 3.31 5.61
N GLU A 643 21.72 4.04 5.22
CA GLU A 643 22.82 4.42 6.11
C GLU A 643 22.40 5.33 7.27
N ASN A 644 21.22 5.99 7.18
CA ASN A 644 20.75 6.96 8.16
C ASN A 644 19.60 6.42 9.05
N TYR A 645 19.30 5.11 9.03
CA TYR A 645 18.23 4.56 9.88
C TYR A 645 18.50 4.77 11.39
N ASN A 646 19.74 4.56 11.84
CA ASN A 646 20.13 4.80 13.23
C ASN A 646 20.19 6.29 13.59
N ASP A 647 20.60 7.13 12.64
CA ASP A 647 20.58 8.59 12.80
C ASP A 647 19.13 9.08 12.96
N TYR A 648 18.20 8.55 12.16
CA TYR A 648 16.77 8.86 12.27
C TYR A 648 16.16 8.39 13.60
N ALA A 649 16.52 7.20 14.08
CA ALA A 649 16.09 6.74 15.39
C ALA A 649 16.62 7.62 16.53
N THR A 650 17.87 8.09 16.42
CA THR A 650 18.46 9.05 17.36
C THR A 650 17.77 10.41 17.30
N TYR A 651 17.36 10.85 16.10
CA TYR A 651 16.56 12.05 15.88
C TYR A 651 15.22 12.02 16.63
N LEU A 652 14.42 10.97 16.43
CA LEU A 652 13.14 10.84 17.12
C LEU A 652 13.31 10.69 18.64
N ALA A 653 14.30 9.90 19.10
CA ALA A 653 14.59 9.75 20.53
C ALA A 653 15.00 11.07 21.19
N THR A 654 15.83 11.87 20.51
CA THR A 654 16.27 13.18 21.01
C THR A 654 15.10 14.16 21.07
N TRP A 655 14.24 14.18 20.06
CA TRP A 655 13.02 15.00 20.07
C TRP A 655 12.13 14.64 21.26
N VAL A 656 11.83 13.36 21.45
CA VAL A 656 10.96 12.89 22.54
C VAL A 656 11.53 13.27 23.91
N LYS A 657 12.82 13.01 24.15
CA LYS A 657 13.47 13.35 25.43
C LYS A 657 13.49 14.85 25.69
N HIS A 658 13.72 15.66 24.65
CA HIS A 658 13.66 17.10 24.83
C HIS A 658 12.25 17.55 25.24
N TYR A 659 11.22 17.14 24.50
CA TYR A 659 9.85 17.57 24.75
C TYR A 659 9.28 16.99 26.06
N LYS A 660 9.61 15.75 26.41
CA LYS A 660 9.15 15.09 27.64
C LYS A 660 9.96 15.52 28.85
N ASP A 661 11.28 15.35 28.83
CA ASP A 661 12.12 15.47 30.02
C ASP A 661 12.54 16.93 30.28
N THR A 662 12.67 17.74 29.23
CA THR A 662 13.09 19.14 29.37
C THR A 662 11.90 20.10 29.42
N LEU A 663 10.92 19.94 28.52
CA LEU A 663 9.76 20.83 28.45
C LEU A 663 8.56 20.35 29.30
N GLY A 664 8.57 19.10 29.76
CA GLY A 664 7.54 18.56 30.66
C GLY A 664 6.23 18.19 29.96
N PHE A 665 6.21 18.03 28.63
CA PHE A 665 5.01 17.65 27.90
C PHE A 665 4.75 16.14 27.99
N ASP A 666 3.48 15.74 28.09
CA ASP A 666 3.08 14.33 28.04
C ASP A 666 3.13 13.79 26.60
N VAL A 667 4.33 13.55 26.07
CA VAL A 667 4.54 12.87 24.78
C VAL A 667 4.15 11.41 24.91
N LYS A 668 2.86 11.14 24.69
CA LYS A 668 2.23 9.84 24.93
C LYS A 668 2.41 8.90 23.74
N TRP A 669 2.28 9.43 22.53
CA TRP A 669 2.38 8.66 21.30
C TRP A 669 3.31 9.34 20.29
N ILE A 670 4.00 8.53 19.50
CA ILE A 670 4.76 8.97 18.33
C ILE A 670 4.49 8.02 17.16
N SER A 671 4.25 8.58 15.98
CA SER A 671 4.29 7.82 14.72
C SER A 671 5.65 7.95 14.05
N ILE A 672 6.04 6.94 13.29
CA ILE A 672 7.35 6.90 12.62
C ILE A 672 7.38 7.72 11.33
N GLN A 673 6.24 7.89 10.65
CA GLN A 673 6.15 8.63 9.41
C GLN A 673 4.70 8.99 9.11
N ASN A 674 4.43 10.27 8.84
CA ASN A 674 3.15 10.71 8.28
C ASN A 674 3.02 10.22 6.82
N GLU A 675 1.93 9.53 6.48
CA GLU A 675 1.58 9.14 5.12
C GLU A 675 2.76 8.56 4.29
N PRO A 676 3.38 7.45 4.76
CA PRO A 676 4.55 6.85 4.10
C PRO A 676 4.30 6.43 2.65
N ASN A 677 3.03 6.37 2.23
CA ASN A 677 2.58 6.01 0.90
C ASN A 677 2.44 7.21 -0.08
N GLY A 678 2.72 8.45 0.36
CA GLY A 678 2.57 9.67 -0.46
C GLY A 678 3.90 10.23 -1.00
N ASN A 679 3.92 10.82 -2.20
CA ASN A 679 5.08 11.56 -2.76
C ASN A 679 4.73 13.02 -3.16
N PRO A 680 4.25 13.86 -2.22
CA PRO A 680 3.81 15.23 -2.49
C PRO A 680 4.96 16.22 -2.70
N ALA A 681 4.61 17.46 -3.08
CA ALA A 681 5.56 18.58 -3.22
C ALA A 681 5.77 19.38 -1.91
N TYR A 682 5.33 18.83 -0.78
CA TYR A 682 5.55 19.30 0.59
C TYR A 682 6.32 18.23 1.37
N ALA A 683 6.58 18.46 2.66
CA ALA A 683 7.38 17.54 3.47
C ALA A 683 6.82 16.11 3.44
N SER A 684 7.63 15.15 3.02
CA SER A 684 7.25 13.74 2.90
C SER A 684 8.48 12.83 2.91
N THR A 685 8.39 11.63 3.48
CA THR A 685 9.34 10.54 3.22
C THR A 685 8.56 9.26 2.92
N ASN A 686 8.88 8.64 1.78
CA ASN A 686 8.20 7.45 1.30
C ASN A 686 8.84 6.20 1.88
N TYR A 687 8.01 5.24 2.24
CA TYR A 687 8.41 3.89 2.60
C TYR A 687 7.45 2.91 1.95
N ASN A 688 7.97 1.78 1.47
CA ASN A 688 7.12 0.61 1.31
C ASN A 688 6.93 -0.09 2.68
N PHE A 689 5.99 -1.03 2.76
CA PHE A 689 5.67 -1.71 4.02
C PHE A 689 6.89 -2.39 4.66
N ARG A 690 7.83 -2.96 3.89
CA ARG A 690 9.04 -3.60 4.44
C ARG A 690 9.99 -2.58 5.08
N LYS A 691 10.34 -1.51 4.34
CA LYS A 691 11.25 -0.48 4.84
C LYS A 691 10.68 0.21 6.08
N LEU A 692 9.38 0.49 6.10
CA LEU A 692 8.73 1.10 7.25
C LEU A 692 8.79 0.20 8.49
N LEU A 693 8.56 -1.12 8.32
CA LEU A 693 8.67 -2.10 9.40
C LEU A 693 10.09 -2.14 9.98
N ASP A 694 11.12 -2.15 9.13
CA ASP A 694 12.51 -2.16 9.57
C ASP A 694 12.85 -0.88 10.36
N VAL A 695 12.40 0.28 9.92
CA VAL A 695 12.60 1.55 10.65
C VAL A 695 11.84 1.56 11.97
N ILE A 696 10.59 1.10 12.02
CA ILE A 696 9.81 0.99 13.27
C ILE A 696 10.59 0.17 14.31
N LYS A 697 11.12 -0.99 13.93
CA LYS A 697 11.88 -1.86 14.84
C LYS A 697 13.16 -1.18 15.35
N ILE A 698 13.89 -0.48 14.48
CA ILE A 698 15.10 0.25 14.88
C ILE A 698 14.77 1.38 15.85
N VAL A 699 13.70 2.14 15.61
CA VAL A 699 13.26 3.21 16.52
C VAL A 699 12.79 2.62 17.86
N MET A 700 12.03 1.53 17.85
CA MET A 700 11.62 0.83 19.07
C MET A 700 12.81 0.33 19.88
N GLN A 701 13.80 -0.25 19.22
CA GLN A 701 15.02 -0.69 19.90
C GLN A 701 15.78 0.50 20.50
N LYS A 702 15.92 1.61 19.76
CA LYS A 702 16.55 2.83 20.26
C LYS A 702 15.81 3.41 21.48
N PHE A 703 14.49 3.43 21.46
CA PHE A 703 13.68 3.91 22.59
C PHE A 703 13.88 3.02 23.82
N LYS A 704 13.91 1.70 23.63
CA LYS A 704 14.19 0.74 24.70
C LYS A 704 15.59 0.93 25.30
N GLU A 705 16.61 1.14 24.46
CA GLU A 705 17.99 1.40 24.91
C GLU A 705 18.12 2.70 25.70
N GLU A 706 17.33 3.72 25.35
CA GLU A 706 17.33 5.02 26.03
C GLU A 706 16.30 5.14 27.17
N GLY A 707 15.51 4.09 27.44
CA GLY A 707 14.50 4.08 28.49
C GLY A 707 13.30 5.01 28.21
N ILE A 708 12.97 5.23 26.93
CA ILE A 708 11.84 6.08 26.51
C ILE A 708 10.55 5.27 26.55
N GLU A 709 9.56 5.73 27.32
CA GLU A 709 8.26 5.07 27.50
C GLU A 709 7.17 5.52 26.50
N THR A 710 7.44 6.54 25.67
CA THR A 710 6.50 7.00 24.64
C THR A 710 6.14 5.85 23.69
N THR A 711 4.84 5.65 23.47
CA THR A 711 4.35 4.54 22.64
C THR A 711 4.54 4.85 21.15
N ILE A 712 5.20 3.95 20.43
CA ILE A 712 5.43 4.06 18.99
C ILE A 712 4.26 3.41 18.23
N GLY A 713 3.75 4.05 17.18
CA GLY A 713 2.77 3.44 16.29
C GLY A 713 3.07 3.60 14.80
N GLY A 714 2.31 2.86 13.99
CA GLY A 714 2.32 2.91 12.53
C GLY A 714 1.17 2.11 11.94
N PRO A 715 0.99 2.08 10.61
CA PRO A 715 1.82 2.73 9.59
C PRO A 715 1.47 4.20 9.31
N GLU A 716 0.34 4.71 9.84
CA GLU A 716 -0.18 6.07 9.58
C GLU A 716 -0.28 6.40 8.08
N CYS A 717 -0.80 5.45 7.29
CA CYS A 717 -1.06 5.70 5.88
C CYS A 717 -2.24 6.65 5.69
N SER A 718 -2.26 7.33 4.55
CA SER A 718 -3.24 8.37 4.21
C SER A 718 -4.70 7.87 4.17
N ARG A 719 -4.92 6.56 3.99
CA ARG A 719 -6.26 5.96 3.94
C ARG A 719 -6.28 4.65 4.71
N THR A 720 -7.40 4.32 5.33
CA THR A 720 -7.58 3.09 6.12
C THR A 720 -7.23 1.83 5.34
N PHE A 721 -7.62 1.72 4.06
CA PHE A 721 -7.31 0.53 3.26
C PHE A 721 -5.81 0.35 3.02
N VAL A 722 -5.05 1.45 2.91
CA VAL A 722 -3.59 1.40 2.72
C VAL A 722 -2.93 0.96 4.02
N SER A 723 -3.39 1.48 5.17
CA SER A 723 -2.92 1.01 6.48
C SER A 723 -3.20 -0.49 6.67
N TYR A 724 -4.37 -0.95 6.23
CA TYR A 724 -4.74 -2.37 6.25
C TYR A 724 -3.79 -3.21 5.39
N GLU A 725 -3.46 -2.76 4.17
CA GLU A 725 -2.50 -3.43 3.29
C GLU A 725 -1.09 -3.51 3.89
N TYR A 726 -0.61 -2.44 4.53
CA TYR A 726 0.68 -2.42 5.20
C TYR A 726 0.74 -3.43 6.35
N LEU A 727 -0.31 -3.46 7.19
CA LEU A 727 -0.39 -4.38 8.32
C LEU A 727 -0.51 -5.84 7.87
N ASN A 728 -1.25 -6.12 6.79
CA ASN A 728 -1.26 -7.46 6.18
C ASN A 728 0.14 -7.85 5.69
N GLY A 729 0.84 -6.93 5.02
CA GLY A 729 2.23 -7.14 4.60
C GLY A 729 3.16 -7.40 5.79
N TRP A 730 2.96 -6.70 6.91
CA TRP A 730 3.71 -6.94 8.15
C TRP A 730 3.40 -8.28 8.79
N GLU A 731 2.14 -8.73 8.83
CA GLU A 731 1.79 -10.07 9.32
C GLU A 731 2.45 -11.18 8.49
N ILE A 732 2.57 -10.98 7.17
CA ILE A 732 3.26 -11.92 6.27
C ILE A 732 4.76 -11.94 6.54
N ILE A 733 5.36 -10.77 6.74
CA ILE A 733 6.81 -10.63 6.98
C ILE A 733 7.20 -11.12 8.38
N ASP A 734 6.45 -10.71 9.39
CA ASP A 734 6.75 -10.94 10.80
C ASP A 734 5.48 -10.87 11.65
N ASN A 735 4.72 -11.97 11.61
CA ASN A 735 3.50 -12.14 12.38
C ASN A 735 3.71 -12.04 13.91
N GLU A 736 4.86 -12.50 14.39
CA GLU A 736 5.17 -12.47 15.82
C GLU A 736 5.31 -11.04 16.32
N PHE A 737 6.04 -10.20 15.57
CA PHE A 737 6.14 -8.79 15.86
C PHE A 737 4.76 -8.10 15.84
N VAL A 738 3.94 -8.33 14.80
CA VAL A 738 2.62 -7.68 14.71
C VAL A 738 1.72 -8.08 15.88
N LYS A 739 1.68 -9.37 16.24
CA LYS A 739 0.78 -9.85 17.30
C LYS A 739 1.22 -9.47 18.71
N ASN A 740 2.54 -9.44 18.97
CA ASN A 740 3.06 -9.41 20.33
C ASN A 740 3.89 -8.16 20.66
N GLU A 741 4.41 -7.45 19.65
CA GLU A 741 5.37 -6.36 19.86
C GLU A 741 4.89 -5.00 19.35
N LEU A 742 4.10 -4.95 18.28
CA LEU A 742 3.55 -3.69 17.76
C LEU A 742 2.54 -3.11 18.76
N PRO A 743 2.82 -1.96 19.41
CA PRO A 743 2.03 -1.54 20.55
C PRO A 743 0.82 -0.69 20.15
N LEU A 744 0.81 -0.14 18.93
CA LEU A 744 -0.21 0.80 18.47
C LEU A 744 -0.34 0.79 16.94
N ILE A 745 -1.59 0.73 16.46
CA ILE A 745 -1.92 0.99 15.06
C ILE A 745 -2.37 2.44 14.90
N ILE A 746 -1.91 3.08 13.84
CA ILE A 746 -2.29 4.45 13.49
C ILE A 746 -2.74 4.51 12.03
N SER A 747 -3.81 5.26 11.74
CA SER A 747 -4.31 5.47 10.37
C SER A 747 -4.97 6.82 10.19
N HIS A 748 -4.89 7.35 8.97
CA HIS A 748 -5.78 8.41 8.48
C HIS A 748 -7.01 7.80 7.79
N SER A 749 -7.98 8.64 7.44
CA SER A 749 -9.24 8.25 6.78
C SER A 749 -9.56 9.09 5.53
N TYR A 750 -8.56 9.62 4.81
CA TYR A 750 -8.85 10.39 3.61
C TYR A 750 -9.63 9.57 2.57
N GLY A 751 -10.70 10.16 2.04
CA GLY A 751 -11.63 9.43 1.16
C GLY A 751 -12.56 8.45 1.88
N TYR A 752 -12.79 8.66 3.18
CA TYR A 752 -13.74 7.90 4.01
C TYR A 752 -15.10 7.69 3.32
N THR A 753 -15.62 6.47 3.43
CA THR A 753 -17.00 6.11 3.10
C THR A 753 -17.61 5.38 4.29
N ASP A 754 -18.95 5.34 4.38
CA ASP A 754 -19.63 4.66 5.50
C ASP A 754 -19.27 3.17 5.62
N THR A 755 -18.83 2.52 4.54
CA THR A 755 -18.45 1.10 4.50
C THR A 755 -16.96 0.84 4.67
N SER A 756 -16.10 1.87 4.59
CA SER A 756 -14.65 1.66 4.48
C SER A 756 -14.04 0.96 5.71
N LEU A 757 -14.59 1.18 6.90
CA LEU A 757 -14.10 0.54 8.13
C LEU A 757 -14.58 -0.91 8.29
N ASP A 758 -15.73 -1.26 7.72
CA ASP A 758 -16.22 -2.63 7.67
C ASP A 758 -15.39 -3.47 6.66
N GLU A 759 -15.08 -2.89 5.51
CA GLU A 759 -14.26 -3.51 4.46
C GLU A 759 -12.80 -3.67 4.89
N PHE A 760 -12.23 -2.64 5.53
CA PHE A 760 -10.82 -2.57 5.93
C PHE A 760 -10.69 -2.47 7.45
N ASN A 761 -11.22 -3.48 8.16
CA ASN A 761 -11.30 -3.48 9.61
C ASN A 761 -9.92 -3.70 10.28
N LEU A 762 -9.27 -2.60 10.67
CA LEU A 762 -8.04 -2.61 11.46
C LEU A 762 -8.24 -3.15 12.89
N GLY A 763 -9.47 -3.16 13.41
CA GLY A 763 -9.78 -3.75 14.71
C GLY A 763 -9.49 -5.26 14.79
N ARG A 764 -9.36 -5.95 13.63
CA ARG A 764 -9.06 -7.40 13.58
C ARG A 764 -7.70 -7.78 14.18
N PHE A 765 -6.75 -6.83 14.21
CA PHE A 765 -5.42 -7.09 14.73
C PHE A 765 -5.39 -7.11 16.27
N ASN A 766 -6.47 -6.64 16.93
CA ASN A 766 -6.60 -6.59 18.38
C ASN A 766 -5.45 -5.81 19.06
N ILE A 767 -4.98 -4.75 18.40
CA ILE A 767 -3.98 -3.79 18.89
C ILE A 767 -4.70 -2.46 19.10
N PRO A 768 -4.37 -1.66 20.14
CA PRO A 768 -4.91 -0.31 20.28
C PRO A 768 -4.76 0.50 19.00
N LEU A 769 -5.77 1.32 18.69
CA LEU A 769 -5.92 1.92 17.37
C LEU A 769 -6.27 3.40 17.48
N LEU A 770 -5.51 4.26 16.80
CA LEU A 770 -5.77 5.70 16.74
C LEU A 770 -6.07 6.16 15.33
N HIS A 771 -7.03 7.07 15.23
CA HIS A 771 -7.25 7.90 14.06
C HIS A 771 -6.62 9.26 14.33
N THR A 772 -5.73 9.71 13.44
CA THR A 772 -4.84 10.85 13.72
C THR A 772 -4.99 12.01 12.75
N GLU A 773 -5.69 11.84 11.63
CA GLU A 773 -5.90 12.91 10.65
C GLU A 773 -7.12 12.65 9.75
N SER A 774 -7.95 13.68 9.60
CA SER A 774 -9.02 13.76 8.60
C SER A 774 -9.38 15.22 8.32
N CYS A 775 -9.59 15.55 7.06
CA CYS A 775 -10.25 16.78 6.58
C CYS A 775 -10.77 16.58 5.15
N TYR A 776 -11.50 17.54 4.59
CA TYR A 776 -11.91 17.50 3.18
C TYR A 776 -10.73 17.72 2.20
N GLY A 777 -9.62 18.28 2.68
CA GLY A 777 -8.43 18.63 1.90
C GLY A 777 -8.44 20.07 1.37
N ALA A 778 -7.26 20.54 0.96
CA ALA A 778 -7.02 21.92 0.55
C ALA A 778 -7.83 22.37 -0.67
N ASP A 779 -8.23 21.46 -1.56
CA ASP A 779 -8.89 21.81 -2.82
C ASP A 779 -10.43 21.91 -2.72
N VAL A 780 -10.99 21.67 -1.53
CA VAL A 780 -12.45 21.65 -1.31
C VAL A 780 -12.94 22.95 -0.70
N LYS A 781 -13.94 23.55 -1.36
CA LYS A 781 -14.64 24.72 -0.83
C LYS A 781 -15.40 24.33 0.45
N ARG A 782 -15.21 25.12 1.51
CA ARG A 782 -15.91 24.91 2.79
C ARG A 782 -17.42 25.10 2.65
N GLU A 783 -18.16 24.11 3.16
CA GLU A 783 -19.61 24.16 3.30
C GLU A 783 -19.98 24.17 4.79
N TYR A 784 -20.78 25.15 5.19
CA TYR A 784 -21.33 25.24 6.54
C TYR A 784 -22.71 24.58 6.58
N SER A 785 -22.78 23.33 6.11
CA SER A 785 -24.03 22.58 5.96
C SER A 785 -24.24 21.58 7.10
N ASN A 786 -25.51 21.24 7.37
CA ASN A 786 -25.84 20.12 8.26
C ASN A 786 -25.36 18.77 7.69
N GLU A 787 -25.20 18.66 6.38
CA GLU A 787 -24.60 17.49 5.74
C GLU A 787 -23.15 17.31 6.17
N THR A 788 -22.36 18.39 6.29
CA THR A 788 -20.99 18.33 6.81
C THR A 788 -20.96 17.93 8.29
N LEU A 789 -21.88 18.47 9.11
CA LEU A 789 -22.04 18.03 10.51
C LEU A 789 -22.30 16.52 10.56
N LEU A 790 -23.32 16.04 9.83
CA LEU A 790 -23.71 14.63 9.80
C LEU A 790 -22.58 13.74 9.30
N ARG A 791 -21.90 14.11 8.21
CA ARG A 791 -20.76 13.36 7.66
C ARG A 791 -19.70 13.11 8.73
N TYR A 792 -19.24 14.16 9.42
CA TYR A 792 -18.19 14.00 10.44
C TYR A 792 -18.68 13.33 11.72
N SER A 793 -19.92 13.57 12.14
CA SER A 793 -20.51 12.81 13.25
C SER A 793 -20.54 11.32 12.94
N ASN A 794 -20.94 10.94 11.71
CA ASN A 794 -20.93 9.53 11.26
C ASN A 794 -19.50 8.97 11.20
N GLU A 795 -18.55 9.71 10.63
CA GLU A 795 -17.14 9.29 10.55
C GLU A 795 -16.56 9.01 11.94
N ILE A 796 -16.69 9.95 12.88
CA ILE A 796 -16.18 9.80 14.26
C ILE A 796 -16.86 8.62 14.95
N MET A 797 -18.19 8.53 14.89
CA MET A 797 -18.94 7.45 15.54
C MET A 797 -18.55 6.08 14.97
N ASN A 798 -18.38 5.98 13.65
CA ASN A 798 -17.99 4.74 13.00
C ASN A 798 -16.58 4.31 13.42
N HIS A 799 -15.60 5.23 13.53
CA HIS A 799 -14.29 4.90 14.09
C HIS A 799 -14.40 4.35 15.53
N LEU A 800 -15.15 5.03 16.41
CA LEU A 800 -15.35 4.55 17.78
C LEU A 800 -16.02 3.15 17.82
N ASN A 801 -16.99 2.89 16.94
CA ASN A 801 -17.63 1.59 16.85
C ASN A 801 -16.73 0.50 16.24
N HIS A 802 -15.63 0.88 15.59
CA HIS A 802 -14.59 -0.01 15.04
C HIS A 802 -13.32 -0.06 15.92
N ASN A 803 -13.49 0.07 17.24
CA ASN A 803 -12.44 -0.07 18.24
C ASN A 803 -11.33 1.00 18.20
N TYR A 804 -11.52 2.14 17.53
CA TYR A 804 -10.59 3.26 17.67
C TYR A 804 -10.71 3.87 19.07
N SER A 805 -9.55 4.12 19.69
CA SER A 805 -9.42 4.72 21.02
C SER A 805 -9.24 6.24 20.97
N ALA A 806 -8.81 6.80 19.84
CA ALA A 806 -8.73 8.23 19.64
C ALA A 806 -9.11 8.65 18.22
N TRP A 807 -9.52 9.91 18.08
CA TRP A 807 -9.83 10.53 16.80
C TRP A 807 -9.34 11.98 16.76
N CYS A 808 -8.51 12.34 15.78
CA CYS A 808 -7.98 13.68 15.63
C CYS A 808 -8.37 14.30 14.29
N TYR A 809 -8.87 15.54 14.35
CA TYR A 809 -9.03 16.36 13.14
C TYR A 809 -7.68 16.86 12.65
N TRP A 810 -7.62 17.34 11.40
CA TRP A 810 -6.40 17.92 10.85
C TRP A 810 -6.00 19.23 11.53
N TYR A 811 -6.47 20.41 11.11
CA TYR A 811 -6.06 21.67 11.77
C TYR A 811 -7.01 22.05 12.90
N GLY A 812 -6.45 22.42 14.06
CA GLY A 812 -7.24 23.04 15.12
C GLY A 812 -7.69 24.45 14.75
N VAL A 813 -6.75 25.25 14.21
CA VAL A 813 -6.98 26.66 13.85
C VAL A 813 -6.36 27.01 12.50
N ARG A 814 -6.88 28.05 11.85
CA ARG A 814 -6.28 28.63 10.65
C ARG A 814 -6.58 30.13 10.50
N LYS A 815 -5.58 30.89 10.05
CA LYS A 815 -5.70 32.31 9.74
C LYS A 815 -6.18 32.54 8.31
N THR A 816 -7.21 33.37 8.10
CA THR A 816 -7.82 33.60 6.77
C THR A 816 -7.32 34.86 6.06
N ASP A 817 -6.58 35.75 6.73
CA ASP A 817 -6.19 37.07 6.20
C ASP A 817 -5.34 37.08 4.93
N ASN A 818 -4.66 35.96 4.65
CA ASN A 818 -3.67 35.81 3.58
C ASN A 818 -4.04 34.69 2.59
N LEU A 819 -5.22 34.10 2.72
CA LEU A 819 -5.66 32.98 1.89
C LEU A 819 -6.64 33.48 0.82
N GLY A 820 -6.48 32.96 -0.40
CA GLY A 820 -7.48 33.08 -1.47
C GLY A 820 -8.74 32.26 -1.17
N ASN A 821 -9.44 31.79 -2.21
CA ASN A 821 -10.71 31.07 -2.05
C ASN A 821 -10.63 29.85 -1.10
N GLN A 822 -11.35 29.95 0.03
CA GLN A 822 -11.97 28.90 0.86
C GLN A 822 -11.44 27.44 0.74
N ASN A 823 -10.62 27.00 1.71
CA ASN A 823 -10.25 25.58 1.89
C ASN A 823 -10.90 25.01 3.16
N ALA A 824 -11.31 23.75 3.22
CA ALA A 824 -12.02 23.16 4.36
C ALA A 824 -11.13 22.28 5.26
N GLU A 825 -10.18 22.88 5.98
CA GLU A 825 -9.10 22.12 6.67
C GLU A 825 -9.00 22.32 8.19
N ALA A 826 -9.65 23.34 8.76
CA ALA A 826 -9.51 23.69 10.18
C ALA A 826 -10.84 23.73 10.97
N LEU A 827 -10.80 23.35 12.25
CA LEU A 827 -11.96 23.45 13.15
C LEU A 827 -12.38 24.91 13.40
N ILE A 828 -11.40 25.82 13.45
CA ILE A 828 -11.61 27.26 13.68
C ILE A 828 -10.87 28.08 12.63
N ASP A 829 -11.59 28.92 11.90
CA ASP A 829 -11.00 29.97 11.06
C ASP A 829 -11.04 31.32 11.80
N TYR A 830 -9.99 32.13 11.66
CA TYR A 830 -9.96 33.48 12.24
C TYR A 830 -9.26 34.52 11.35
N SER A 831 -9.56 35.80 11.57
CA SER A 831 -8.95 36.95 10.90
C SER A 831 -8.44 37.96 11.92
N ASP A 832 -7.18 38.38 11.82
CA ASP A 832 -6.64 39.51 12.59
C ASP A 832 -7.14 40.85 12.04
N LYS A 833 -7.48 40.91 10.75
CA LYS A 833 -7.98 42.14 10.10
C LYS A 833 -9.38 42.52 10.59
N THR A 834 -10.28 41.53 10.73
CA THR A 834 -11.67 41.76 11.15
C THR A 834 -11.91 41.43 12.62
N GLY A 835 -11.05 40.62 13.25
CA GLY A 835 -11.27 40.05 14.58
C GLY A 835 -12.31 38.92 14.59
N GLU A 836 -12.81 38.51 13.41
CA GLU A 836 -13.80 37.45 13.27
C GLU A 836 -13.21 36.08 13.53
N MET A 837 -14.01 35.19 14.14
CA MET A 837 -13.68 33.79 14.38
C MET A 837 -14.89 32.94 14.03
N VAL A 838 -14.71 32.01 13.10
CA VAL A 838 -15.76 31.15 12.55
C VAL A 838 -15.46 29.70 12.93
N PHE A 839 -16.44 29.06 13.55
CA PHE A 839 -16.38 27.65 13.95
C PHE A 839 -16.97 26.79 12.84
N ALA A 840 -16.22 25.78 12.42
CA ALA A 840 -16.63 24.87 11.37
C ALA A 840 -17.71 23.88 11.88
N ARG A 841 -18.49 23.26 10.99
CA ARG A 841 -19.50 22.26 11.43
C ARG A 841 -18.83 21.03 12.05
N GLU A 842 -17.61 20.74 11.60
CA GLU A 842 -16.70 19.73 12.12
C GLU A 842 -16.33 19.96 13.58
N TYR A 843 -16.19 21.23 14.01
CA TYR A 843 -15.95 21.58 15.42
C TYR A 843 -17.11 21.11 16.30
N TYR A 844 -18.35 21.35 15.87
CA TYR A 844 -19.53 20.92 16.61
C TYR A 844 -19.78 19.41 16.50
N ALA A 845 -19.44 18.79 15.37
CA ALA A 845 -19.49 17.33 15.21
C ALA A 845 -18.54 16.66 16.22
N LEU A 846 -17.28 17.10 16.27
CA LEU A 846 -16.28 16.58 17.20
C LEU A 846 -16.64 16.88 18.66
N GLY A 847 -17.18 18.07 18.93
CA GLY A 847 -17.60 18.48 20.26
C GLY A 847 -18.72 17.63 20.89
N GLN A 848 -19.59 17.03 20.08
CA GLN A 848 -20.60 16.08 20.57
C GLN A 848 -19.99 14.80 21.15
N PHE A 849 -18.72 14.51 20.86
CA PHE A 849 -17.97 13.41 21.45
C PHE A 849 -16.99 13.95 22.50
N SER A 850 -16.08 14.85 22.11
CA SER A 850 -14.94 15.26 22.94
C SER A 850 -15.35 15.94 24.24
N LYS A 851 -16.40 16.76 24.24
CA LYS A 851 -16.84 17.49 25.44
C LYS A 851 -17.39 16.55 26.51
N PHE A 852 -17.97 15.42 26.13
CA PHE A 852 -18.73 14.54 27.02
C PHE A 852 -18.04 13.21 27.32
N ILE A 853 -17.36 12.62 26.33
CA ILE A 853 -16.59 11.37 26.47
C ILE A 853 -15.14 11.74 26.78
N ARG A 854 -14.77 11.69 28.06
CA ARG A 854 -13.44 12.11 28.53
C ARG A 854 -12.44 10.95 28.49
N PRO A 855 -11.12 11.23 28.51
CA PRO A 855 -10.10 10.19 28.59
C PRO A 855 -10.35 9.23 29.75
N GLY A 856 -10.13 7.93 29.53
CA GLY A 856 -10.37 6.87 30.51
C GLY A 856 -11.79 6.31 30.52
N TYR A 857 -12.73 6.92 29.79
CA TYR A 857 -14.03 6.30 29.54
C TYR A 857 -13.83 5.01 28.73
N LYS A 858 -14.68 4.00 28.96
CA LYS A 858 -14.70 2.77 28.15
C LYS A 858 -15.94 2.77 27.27
N ARG A 859 -15.76 2.51 25.96
CA ARG A 859 -16.91 2.27 25.09
C ARG A 859 -17.67 1.04 25.59
N VAL A 860 -18.99 1.06 25.51
CA VAL A 860 -19.85 -0.10 25.83
C VAL A 860 -20.65 -0.49 24.59
N THR A 861 -21.03 -1.77 24.51
CA THR A 861 -21.91 -2.21 23.44
C THR A 861 -23.21 -1.43 23.46
N SER A 862 -23.52 -0.82 22.32
CA SER A 862 -24.78 -0.14 22.06
C SER A 862 -25.13 -0.30 20.59
N TYR A 863 -26.40 -0.48 20.28
CA TYR A 863 -26.89 -0.55 18.90
C TYR A 863 -28.33 -0.05 18.81
N SER A 864 -28.68 0.43 17.61
CA SER A 864 -30.07 0.57 17.17
C SER A 864 -30.23 -0.32 15.95
N LEU A 865 -31.42 -0.89 15.80
CA LEU A 865 -31.77 -1.60 14.58
C LEU A 865 -32.35 -0.61 13.53
N ASN A 866 -32.63 0.64 13.92
CA ASN A 866 -33.23 1.62 13.01
C ASN A 866 -32.16 2.07 12.01
N PRO A 867 -32.38 1.90 10.69
CA PRO A 867 -31.38 2.25 9.69
C PRO A 867 -31.03 3.75 9.68
N ASP A 868 -31.93 4.60 10.14
CA ASP A 868 -31.71 6.04 10.25
C ASP A 868 -30.93 6.41 11.53
N ILE A 869 -30.81 5.51 12.50
CA ILE A 869 -30.17 5.80 13.80
C ILE A 869 -28.82 5.11 13.92
N LYS A 870 -27.76 5.91 14.08
CA LYS A 870 -26.48 5.40 14.59
C LYS A 870 -26.30 5.80 16.04
N VAL A 871 -25.66 4.91 16.81
CA VAL A 871 -25.42 5.12 18.24
C VAL A 871 -24.04 4.63 18.65
N THR A 872 -23.44 5.35 19.61
CA THR A 872 -22.33 4.84 20.40
C THR A 872 -22.48 5.30 21.85
N SER A 873 -22.00 4.50 22.80
CA SER A 873 -22.09 4.78 24.22
C SER A 873 -20.76 4.51 24.91
N ALA A 874 -20.43 5.32 25.90
CA ALA A 874 -19.24 5.15 26.73
C ALA A 874 -19.57 5.37 28.22
N ILE A 875 -18.96 4.56 29.08
CA ILE A 875 -19.12 4.61 30.53
C ILE A 875 -17.84 5.11 31.18
N ASN A 876 -17.98 6.02 32.15
CA ASN A 876 -16.92 6.34 33.07
C ASN A 876 -16.80 5.21 34.12
N PRO A 877 -15.69 4.47 34.16
CA PRO A 877 -15.54 3.36 35.10
C PRO A 877 -15.48 3.82 36.58
N GLU A 878 -15.15 5.08 36.86
CA GLU A 878 -14.97 5.58 38.23
C GLU A 878 -16.30 5.95 38.90
N ASN A 879 -17.27 6.47 38.14
CA ASN A 879 -18.53 6.98 38.68
C ASN A 879 -19.79 6.41 38.01
N GLY A 880 -19.63 5.56 36.99
CA GLY A 880 -20.73 4.92 36.28
C GLY A 880 -21.53 5.84 35.35
N LYS A 881 -21.10 7.09 35.14
CA LYS A 881 -21.75 8.02 34.20
C LYS A 881 -21.65 7.46 32.78
N ILE A 882 -22.79 7.31 32.13
CA ILE A 882 -22.88 6.90 30.72
C ILE A 882 -23.12 8.14 29.86
N VAL A 883 -22.42 8.22 28.73
CA VAL A 883 -22.66 9.18 27.66
C VAL A 883 -23.03 8.40 26.42
N THR A 884 -24.15 8.76 25.81
CA THR A 884 -24.65 8.15 24.58
C THR A 884 -24.78 9.22 23.52
N VAL A 885 -24.08 9.04 22.40
CA VAL A 885 -24.19 9.90 21.21
C VAL A 885 -25.10 9.21 20.22
N ILE A 886 -26.13 9.92 19.76
CA ILE A 886 -27.16 9.43 18.84
C ILE A 886 -27.15 10.32 17.61
N ILE A 887 -27.04 9.71 16.43
CA ILE A 887 -27.13 10.41 15.14
C ILE A 887 -28.43 9.96 14.47
N ASN A 888 -29.30 10.92 14.16
CA ASN A 888 -30.44 10.72 13.27
C ASN A 888 -30.03 11.12 11.85
N ASN A 889 -29.86 10.14 10.97
CA ASN A 889 -29.63 10.30 9.53
C ASN A 889 -30.94 10.38 8.74
N GLY A 890 -32.08 10.14 9.40
CA GLY A 890 -33.40 10.25 8.81
C GLY A 890 -33.79 11.71 8.56
N LYS A 891 -34.84 11.90 7.76
CA LYS A 891 -35.36 13.23 7.41
C LYS A 891 -36.40 13.77 8.39
N GLU A 892 -36.91 12.91 9.25
CA GLU A 892 -38.01 13.18 10.16
C GLU A 892 -37.57 13.00 11.61
N ASP A 893 -38.32 13.59 12.53
CA ASP A 893 -38.17 13.33 13.96
C ASP A 893 -38.51 11.87 14.28
N ILE A 894 -37.66 11.23 15.10
CA ILE A 894 -37.81 9.83 15.50
C ILE A 894 -37.94 9.77 17.02
N THR A 895 -39.04 9.20 17.51
CA THR A 895 -39.16 8.81 18.92
C THR A 895 -38.42 7.49 19.14
N ILE A 896 -37.48 7.47 20.09
CA ILE A 896 -36.62 6.33 20.40
C ILE A 896 -36.77 5.95 21.87
N ASP A 897 -36.99 4.67 22.15
CA ASP A 897 -36.89 4.09 23.49
C ASP A 897 -35.43 3.69 23.76
N ILE A 898 -34.88 4.10 24.92
CA ILE A 898 -33.52 3.70 25.31
C ILE A 898 -33.60 2.71 26.46
N THR A 899 -33.04 1.51 26.27
CA THR A 899 -33.06 0.43 27.26
C THR A 899 -31.65 0.08 27.76
N GLY A 900 -31.58 -0.55 28.94
CA GLY A 900 -30.31 -0.92 29.58
C GLY A 900 -29.67 0.16 30.47
N LEU A 901 -30.35 1.28 30.65
CA LEU A 901 -29.96 2.34 31.59
C LEU A 901 -30.78 2.29 32.88
N SER A 902 -30.17 2.73 33.98
CA SER A 902 -30.83 2.92 35.27
C SER A 902 -30.46 4.31 35.80
N ALA A 903 -31.16 5.35 35.36
CA ALA A 903 -30.96 6.72 35.85
C ALA A 903 -32.31 7.41 36.05
N SER A 904 -32.34 8.49 36.83
CA SER A 904 -33.54 9.29 37.09
C SER A 904 -33.72 10.46 36.12
N SER A 905 -32.64 10.90 35.48
CA SER A 905 -32.65 11.99 34.50
C SER A 905 -31.44 11.91 33.57
N ALA A 906 -31.52 12.58 32.42
CA ALA A 906 -30.40 12.80 31.50
C ALA A 906 -30.36 14.26 31.04
N SER A 907 -29.15 14.79 30.88
CA SER A 907 -28.93 16.08 30.20
C SER A 907 -28.75 15.86 28.71
N LEU A 908 -29.43 16.67 27.90
CA LEU A 908 -29.38 16.59 26.44
C LEU A 908 -28.62 17.77 25.84
N TYR A 909 -27.85 17.46 24.81
CA TYR A 909 -27.14 18.42 23.98
C TYR A 909 -27.38 18.09 22.52
N ARG A 910 -27.71 19.09 21.70
CA ARG A 910 -28.06 18.89 20.29
C ARG A 910 -27.23 19.78 19.38
N SER A 911 -26.78 19.21 18.27
CA SER A 911 -26.17 19.93 17.16
C SER A 911 -26.99 19.61 15.92
N GLY A 912 -27.43 20.63 15.20
CA GLY A 912 -28.40 20.50 14.11
C GLY A 912 -28.63 21.85 13.43
N GLU A 913 -29.78 22.01 12.78
CA GLU A 913 -30.13 23.27 12.13
C GLU A 913 -30.30 24.40 13.14
N GLY A 914 -29.39 25.38 13.10
CA GLY A 914 -29.39 26.51 14.04
C GLY A 914 -28.94 26.19 15.46
N GLU A 915 -28.46 24.96 15.72
CA GLU A 915 -28.04 24.50 17.05
C GLU A 915 -26.61 23.97 17.04
N ASP A 916 -25.83 24.47 18.00
CA ASP A 916 -24.38 24.33 18.09
C ASP A 916 -24.00 23.78 19.48
N ILE A 917 -24.19 22.47 19.69
CA ILE A 917 -24.09 21.81 21.01
C ILE A 917 -25.01 22.52 22.03
N ALA A 918 -26.24 22.83 21.59
CA ALA A 918 -27.24 23.51 22.40
C ALA A 918 -27.70 22.61 23.54
N LYS A 919 -27.60 23.09 24.78
CA LYS A 919 -28.17 22.40 25.94
C LYS A 919 -29.70 22.50 25.87
N LEU A 920 -30.37 21.36 25.90
CA LEU A 920 -31.83 21.26 25.99
C LEU A 920 -32.26 21.01 27.45
N ASP A 921 -33.57 21.01 27.68
CA ASP A 921 -34.13 20.65 28.97
C ASP A 921 -33.74 19.21 29.34
N ASP A 922 -33.38 19.00 30.62
CA ASP A 922 -33.08 17.67 31.12
C ASP A 922 -34.36 16.81 31.07
N ILE A 923 -34.26 15.57 30.60
CA ILE A 923 -35.39 14.63 30.58
C ILE A 923 -35.41 13.77 31.83
N ALA A 924 -36.59 13.50 32.37
CA ALA A 924 -36.78 12.45 33.36
C ALA A 924 -36.77 11.09 32.66
N ILE A 925 -36.06 10.12 33.24
CA ILE A 925 -36.05 8.74 32.75
C ILE A 925 -36.98 7.93 33.66
N SER A 926 -38.03 7.35 33.07
CA SER A 926 -39.10 6.61 33.77
C SER A 926 -38.86 5.11 33.79
#